data_AF-A0A4S8I613-F1
#
_entry.id   AF-A0A4S8I613-F1
#
_cell.length_a   1.000
_cell.length_b   1.000
_cell.length_c   1.000
_cell.angle_alpha   90.00
_cell.angle_beta   90.00
_cell.angle_gamma   90.00
#
_symmetry.space_group_name_H-M   'P 1'
#
loop_
_entity.id
_entity.type
_entity.pdbx_description
1 polymer ?
#
loop_
_entity_poly.entity_id
_entity_poly.type
_entity_poly.pdbx_seq_one_letter_code
_entity_poly.pdbx_strand_id
1 'polypeptide(L)'
;MIIRSPEPEVKIVVDRDPIKTSFEEWARPGHFSRTIAKGPDTTTWIWNLHADAHDFDSHTSDLEEISRKVFSAHFGQLSIIFLWLSGMYFHGARFSNYEAWLSDPTHIAPSAQVVWPIVGQEILNGDVGGGFRGIQITSGFFQIWRASGITSELQLYCTAIGALVFASLMLFAGWFHYHKAAPKLAWFQDVESMLNHHLAGLLGLGSLSWAGHQIHVSLPINQFLDAGVDPKEIPLPHEFILNRDLLAQLYPSFAEGATPFFTLNWSKYAEFLTFRGGLDPITGGLWLTDIAHHHLAIAILFLIAGHMYRTNWGIGHGIKDILEAHKGPFTGQGHKGLYEILTTSWHAQLSLNLAMLGSLTIIVAHHMYSMPPYPYLAIDYDTAIQLQPIFAQWVQNTHALAPGITAPGATASTSLTWGGGELVAVGGKVALLPIPLGTADFLVHHIHAFTIHVTVLILLKGVLFARSSRLIPDKANLGFRFPCDGPGRGGTCQVSAWDHVFLGLFWMYNAISVSDVWGTISDQGVVTHITGGNFAQSSITINGWLRDFLWAQASQGNVSQFNESSTYLMGWLRDYNPEQNEDNVLARMLDHKEAIISHLSWASLFLGFHTLGLYVHNDVMLAFGTPEKQILIEPIFAQWIQSAHGKTSYGFDVLLSSTNGPAFNAGRSIWLPGWLNAVNENSNSLFLTIGPGDFLVHHAIALGLHTTTLILVKGALDARGSKLMPDKKDFGYSFPCDGPGRGGTCDISAWDAFYLAVFWMLNTIGWDAAVLVIFLLGTHFIGSFLDVKYHWVGYFLLALETHHFMAGIRTVSLIIIGTEHYIMARKSLIQREKKRQKLEQKYHLIRRSSKKKISKVPSLSEKWEIHGKLQSPPRNSAPIRLHRRCFLTGRPRANYRDFGLSGHILREMFHACLLPGAIRSSW
;
A
#
# COMPACT_ATOMS: atom_id res chain seq x y z
N MET A 1 -39.41 34.41 -21.17
CA MET A 1 -38.28 35.26 -20.75
C MET A 1 -38.62 35.76 -19.35
N ILE A 2 -38.25 35.00 -18.31
CA ILE A 2 -38.43 35.43 -16.92
C ILE A 2 -37.14 36.15 -16.54
N ILE A 3 -37.21 37.47 -16.41
CA ILE A 3 -36.10 38.29 -15.92
C ILE A 3 -35.98 37.99 -14.42
N ARG A 4 -35.07 37.08 -14.05
CA ARG A 4 -34.63 36.92 -12.66
C ARG A 4 -33.80 38.15 -12.27
N SER A 5 -33.86 38.50 -10.98
CA SER A 5 -33.06 39.54 -10.32
C SER A 5 -31.57 39.43 -10.67
N PRO A 6 -30.83 40.55 -10.77
CA PRO A 6 -29.41 40.52 -11.11
C PRO A 6 -28.63 39.72 -10.06
N GLU A 7 -27.98 38.65 -10.50
CA GLU A 7 -26.95 37.96 -9.74
C GLU A 7 -25.78 38.93 -9.47
N PRO A 8 -25.05 38.80 -8.35
CA PRO A 8 -23.96 39.71 -8.03
C PRO A 8 -22.90 39.68 -9.14
N GLU A 9 -22.51 40.87 -9.63
CA GLU A 9 -21.45 40.99 -10.63
C GLU A 9 -20.14 40.39 -10.10
N VAL A 10 -19.47 39.57 -10.91
CA VAL A 10 -18.12 39.06 -10.67
C VAL A 10 -17.18 40.26 -10.52
N LYS A 11 -16.71 40.48 -9.29
CA LYS A 11 -15.84 41.60 -8.92
C LYS A 11 -14.68 41.10 -8.08
N ILE A 12 -13.49 41.58 -8.40
CA ILE A 12 -12.31 41.38 -7.55
C ILE A 12 -12.43 42.36 -6.38
N VAL A 13 -12.64 41.83 -5.17
CA VAL A 13 -12.71 42.62 -3.94
C VAL A 13 -11.61 42.15 -3.01
N VAL A 14 -10.74 43.08 -2.61
CA VAL A 14 -9.58 42.81 -1.74
C VAL A 14 -9.52 43.81 -0.60
N ASP A 15 -9.10 43.35 0.58
CA ASP A 15 -8.72 44.22 1.70
C ASP A 15 -7.23 44.58 1.61
N ARG A 16 -6.92 45.86 1.86
CA ARG A 16 -5.55 46.39 1.83
C ARG A 16 -4.92 46.32 3.21
N ASP A 17 -3.71 45.77 3.26
CA ASP A 17 -2.92 45.63 4.49
C ASP A 17 -3.68 45.00 5.69
N PRO A 18 -4.41 43.88 5.51
CA PRO A 18 -5.24 43.31 6.59
C PRO A 18 -4.44 42.77 7.77
N ILE A 19 -3.23 42.25 7.52
CA ILE A 19 -2.36 41.67 8.55
C ILE A 19 -0.96 42.26 8.41
N LYS A 20 -0.47 42.92 9.45
CA LYS A 20 0.88 43.50 9.48
C LYS A 20 1.95 42.41 9.41
N THR A 21 2.90 42.54 8.49
CA THR A 21 4.08 41.66 8.45
C THR A 21 5.01 41.99 9.65
N SER A 22 5.14 41.04 10.57
CA SER A 22 5.95 41.16 11.80
C SER A 22 6.48 39.78 12.22
N PHE A 23 7.68 39.73 12.81
CA PHE A 23 8.24 38.52 13.42
C PHE A 23 7.74 38.27 14.85
N GLU A 24 6.88 39.13 15.40
CA GLU A 24 6.37 39.00 16.77
C GLU A 24 5.67 37.65 17.01
N GLU A 25 4.84 37.22 16.07
CA GLU A 25 4.10 35.95 16.17
C GLU A 25 5.00 34.71 16.02
N TRP A 26 6.16 34.85 15.38
CA TRP A 26 7.14 33.76 15.27
C TRP A 26 7.84 33.50 16.61
N ALA A 27 7.97 34.54 17.45
CA ALA A 27 8.49 34.41 18.81
C ALA A 27 7.47 33.79 19.79
N ARG A 28 6.21 33.59 19.36
CA ARG A 28 5.13 32.96 20.13
C ARG A 28 4.63 31.71 19.41
N PRO A 29 5.34 30.56 19.51
CA PRO A 29 4.89 29.33 18.87
C PRO A 29 3.52 28.91 19.42
N GLY A 30 2.60 28.58 18.51
CA GLY A 30 1.22 28.22 18.86
C GLY A 30 0.26 29.41 19.01
N HIS A 31 0.67 30.63 18.60
CA HIS A 31 -0.18 31.84 18.64
C HIS A 31 -1.55 31.66 17.97
N PHE A 32 -1.63 30.80 16.95
CA PHE A 32 -2.83 30.51 16.18
C PHE A 32 -3.90 29.72 16.96
N SER A 33 -3.54 29.09 18.09
CA SER A 33 -4.48 28.31 18.90
C SER A 33 -4.49 28.80 20.33
N ARG A 34 -5.67 29.21 20.84
CA ARG A 34 -5.81 29.67 22.24
C ARG A 34 -5.42 28.60 23.26
N THR A 35 -5.54 27.33 22.90
CA THR A 35 -5.22 26.17 23.73
C THR A 35 -3.71 26.00 23.88
N ILE A 36 -2.96 26.22 22.79
CA ILE A 36 -1.50 26.03 22.70
C ILE A 36 -0.76 27.32 23.06
N ALA A 37 -1.34 28.49 22.82
CA ALA A 37 -0.71 29.79 23.12
C ALA A 37 -0.35 30.01 24.59
N LYS A 38 -0.89 29.20 25.52
CA LYS A 38 -0.55 29.25 26.96
C LYS A 38 0.88 28.78 27.27
N GLY A 39 1.53 28.09 26.34
CA GLY A 39 2.90 27.60 26.47
C GLY A 39 3.02 26.13 26.87
N PRO A 40 4.24 25.58 26.86
CA PRO A 40 4.49 24.15 27.03
C PRO A 40 4.49 23.71 28.50
N ASP A 41 3.31 23.42 29.05
CA ASP A 41 3.19 22.79 30.38
C ASP A 41 3.54 21.29 30.35
N THR A 42 3.41 20.64 29.19
CA THR A 42 3.71 19.22 28.97
C THR A 42 4.38 19.00 27.61
N THR A 43 5.10 17.90 27.41
CA THR A 43 5.69 17.57 26.11
C THR A 43 4.65 17.32 25.01
N THR A 44 3.41 16.97 25.38
CA THR A 44 2.26 16.88 24.45
C THR A 44 2.02 18.19 23.69
N TRP A 45 2.33 19.33 24.33
CA TRP A 45 2.24 20.64 23.68
C TRP A 45 3.05 20.72 22.39
N ILE A 46 4.25 20.11 22.36
CA ILE A 46 5.12 20.12 21.18
C ILE A 46 4.44 19.35 20.04
N TRP A 47 3.84 18.21 20.32
CA TRP A 47 3.15 17.42 19.31
C TRP A 47 1.91 18.14 18.77
N ASN A 48 1.10 18.73 19.65
CA ASN A 48 -0.08 19.49 19.25
C ASN A 48 0.30 20.74 18.45
N LEU A 49 1.40 21.42 18.80
CA LEU A 49 1.91 22.56 18.03
C LEU A 49 2.14 22.20 16.55
N HIS A 50 2.68 21.01 16.28
CA HIS A 50 2.94 20.56 14.90
C HIS A 50 1.69 19.97 14.24
N ALA A 51 0.88 19.20 14.98
CA ALA A 51 -0.32 18.57 14.46
C ALA A 51 -1.38 19.60 14.05
N ASP A 52 -1.55 20.66 14.84
CA ASP A 52 -2.60 21.65 14.65
C ASP A 52 -2.16 22.83 13.75
N ALA A 53 -0.90 22.85 13.28
CA ALA A 53 -0.33 23.98 12.54
C ALA A 53 -1.10 24.32 11.24
N HIS A 54 -1.65 23.30 10.56
CA HIS A 54 -2.42 23.46 9.34
C HIS A 54 -3.92 23.14 9.51
N ASP A 55 -4.41 22.89 10.74
CA ASP A 55 -5.86 22.79 11.02
C ASP A 55 -6.44 24.21 11.16
N PHE A 56 -6.53 24.93 10.05
CA PHE A 56 -6.92 26.35 10.04
C PHE A 56 -8.31 26.61 10.64
N ASP A 57 -9.24 25.67 10.51
CA ASP A 57 -10.59 25.75 11.08
C ASP A 57 -10.59 25.66 12.60
N SER A 58 -9.57 25.04 13.19
CA SER A 58 -9.39 25.05 14.65
C SER A 58 -8.84 26.38 15.18
N HIS A 59 -8.23 27.20 14.33
CA HIS A 59 -7.63 28.48 14.71
C HIS A 59 -8.69 29.58 14.84
N THR A 60 -9.65 29.60 13.91
CA THR A 60 -10.67 30.65 13.78
C THR A 60 -11.93 30.07 13.17
N SER A 61 -13.10 30.64 13.51
CA SER A 61 -14.37 30.29 12.89
C SER A 61 -14.71 31.18 11.68
N ASP A 62 -13.83 32.11 11.32
CA ASP A 62 -14.03 33.01 10.18
C ASP A 62 -13.58 32.34 8.87
N LEU A 63 -14.57 31.95 8.05
CA LEU A 63 -14.35 31.32 6.76
C LEU A 63 -13.54 32.20 5.80
N GLU A 64 -13.64 33.53 5.91
CA GLU A 64 -12.86 34.44 5.07
C GLU A 64 -11.36 34.36 5.41
N GLU A 65 -11.01 34.37 6.70
CA GLU A 65 -9.63 34.20 7.17
C GLU A 65 -9.07 32.83 6.79
N ILE A 66 -9.86 31.76 6.95
CA ILE A 66 -9.50 30.40 6.54
C ILE A 66 -9.18 30.37 5.04
N SER A 67 -10.08 30.92 4.21
CA SER A 67 -9.92 30.97 2.75
C SER A 67 -8.64 31.70 2.34
N ARG A 68 -8.30 32.81 3.02
CA ARG A 68 -7.06 33.56 2.80
C ARG A 68 -5.81 32.75 3.19
N LYS A 69 -5.84 32.02 4.31
CA LYS A 69 -4.75 31.12 4.74
C LYS A 69 -4.53 30.00 3.73
N VAL A 70 -5.61 29.32 3.32
CA VAL A 70 -5.58 28.26 2.30
C VAL A 70 -4.98 28.78 0.98
N PHE A 71 -5.45 29.93 0.50
CA PHE A 71 -4.96 30.52 -0.75
C PHE A 71 -3.48 30.89 -0.69
N SER A 72 -3.03 31.48 0.42
CA SER A 72 -1.60 31.76 0.64
C SER A 72 -0.76 30.49 0.73
N ALA A 73 -1.28 29.45 1.39
CA ALA A 73 -0.60 28.16 1.53
C ALA A 73 -0.45 27.46 0.16
N HIS A 74 -1.42 27.58 -0.74
CA HIS A 74 -1.30 27.07 -2.11
C HIS A 74 -0.10 27.68 -2.86
N PHE A 75 0.10 29.01 -2.75
CA PHE A 75 1.28 29.66 -3.33
C PHE A 75 2.59 29.20 -2.68
N GLY A 76 2.59 28.98 -1.36
CA GLY A 76 3.72 28.38 -0.65
C GLY A 76 4.07 27.00 -1.18
N GLN A 77 3.06 26.14 -1.39
CA GLN A 77 3.24 24.81 -1.95
C GLN A 77 3.76 24.87 -3.40
N LEU A 78 3.20 25.74 -4.25
CA LEU A 78 3.69 25.95 -5.61
C LEU A 78 5.15 26.42 -5.64
N SER A 79 5.54 27.31 -4.72
CA SER A 79 6.93 27.74 -4.59
C SER A 79 7.87 26.56 -4.30
N ILE A 80 7.46 25.63 -3.44
CA ILE A 80 8.26 24.44 -3.11
C ILE A 80 8.36 23.51 -4.32
N ILE A 81 7.27 23.32 -5.07
CA ILE A 81 7.26 22.51 -6.30
C ILE A 81 8.22 23.11 -7.35
N PHE A 82 8.16 24.43 -7.59
CA PHE A 82 9.08 25.08 -8.52
C PHE A 82 10.54 25.05 -8.07
N LEU A 83 10.79 25.13 -6.75
CA LEU A 83 12.14 24.98 -6.20
C LEU A 83 12.67 23.55 -6.42
N TRP A 84 11.83 22.54 -6.18
CA TRP A 84 12.19 21.14 -6.46
C TRP A 84 12.45 20.92 -7.95
N LEU A 85 11.57 21.42 -8.84
CA LEU A 85 11.77 21.37 -10.29
C LEU A 85 13.08 22.04 -10.70
N SER A 86 13.34 23.25 -10.18
CA SER A 86 14.61 23.95 -10.38
C SER A 86 15.82 23.08 -10.01
N GLY A 87 15.75 22.41 -8.85
CA GLY A 87 16.76 21.43 -8.43
C GLY A 87 16.95 20.30 -9.43
N MET A 88 15.87 19.68 -9.93
CA MET A 88 15.97 18.58 -10.90
C MET A 88 16.65 19.01 -12.21
N TYR A 89 16.27 20.17 -12.76
CA TYR A 89 16.91 20.72 -13.96
C TYR A 89 18.36 21.14 -13.70
N PHE A 90 18.67 21.70 -12.52
CA PHE A 90 20.04 22.08 -12.14
C PHE A 90 20.95 20.86 -12.01
N HIS A 91 20.47 19.79 -11.39
CA HIS A 91 21.18 18.52 -11.29
C HIS A 91 21.45 17.92 -12.67
N GLY A 92 20.45 17.94 -13.55
CA GLY A 92 20.62 17.61 -14.98
C GLY A 92 21.69 18.45 -15.68
N ALA A 93 21.75 19.74 -15.40
CA ALA A 93 22.69 20.65 -16.05
C ALA A 93 24.14 20.56 -15.54
N ARG A 94 24.38 20.06 -14.32
CA ARG A 94 25.69 20.18 -13.64
C ARG A 94 26.32 18.87 -13.20
N PHE A 95 25.52 17.86 -12.91
CA PHE A 95 25.96 16.62 -12.28
C PHE A 95 25.39 15.41 -13.00
N SER A 96 25.25 15.48 -14.31
CA SER A 96 24.61 14.45 -15.12
C SER A 96 25.45 14.04 -16.32
N ASN A 97 25.08 12.91 -16.92
CA ASN A 97 25.60 12.45 -18.20
C ASN A 97 24.60 12.69 -19.36
N TYR A 98 23.75 13.72 -19.27
CA TYR A 98 22.65 13.93 -20.21
C TYR A 98 23.07 14.05 -21.68
N GLU A 99 24.11 14.83 -22.00
CA GLU A 99 24.59 14.96 -23.39
C GLU A 99 25.17 13.64 -23.92
N ALA A 100 25.88 12.88 -23.07
CA ALA A 100 26.38 11.56 -23.44
C ALA A 100 25.22 10.59 -23.67
N TRP A 101 24.24 10.55 -22.77
CA TRP A 101 23.02 9.76 -22.93
C TRP A 101 22.25 10.13 -24.20
N LEU A 102 22.18 11.41 -24.56
CA LEU A 102 21.47 11.84 -25.77
C LEU A 102 22.12 11.27 -27.05
N SER A 103 23.44 11.06 -27.05
CA SER A 103 24.17 10.44 -28.16
C SER A 103 24.04 8.92 -28.23
N ASP A 104 23.86 8.23 -27.10
CA ASP A 104 23.59 6.78 -27.04
C ASP A 104 22.58 6.44 -25.94
N PRO A 105 21.28 6.66 -26.20
CA PRO A 105 20.22 6.46 -25.20
C PRO A 105 19.95 4.99 -24.87
N THR A 106 20.48 4.08 -25.69
CA THR A 106 20.21 2.64 -25.57
C THR A 106 21.19 1.92 -24.65
N HIS A 107 22.43 2.39 -24.54
CA HIS A 107 23.46 1.72 -23.73
C HIS A 107 23.91 2.54 -22.53
N ILE A 108 23.78 3.87 -22.57
CA ILE A 108 24.15 4.72 -21.44
C ILE A 108 22.96 4.80 -20.49
N ALA A 109 23.20 4.55 -19.20
CA ALA A 109 22.17 4.67 -18.19
C ALA A 109 22.04 6.15 -17.74
N PRO A 110 20.82 6.67 -17.53
CA PRO A 110 20.63 8.05 -17.10
C PRO A 110 21.14 8.25 -15.68
N SER A 111 21.95 9.28 -15.44
CA SER A 111 22.48 9.63 -14.11
C SER A 111 22.53 11.14 -13.92
N ALA A 112 22.07 11.64 -12.76
CA ALA A 112 22.07 13.08 -12.43
C ALA A 112 22.45 13.39 -10.97
N GLN A 113 23.00 12.41 -10.25
CA GLN A 113 23.41 12.58 -8.86
C GLN A 113 24.79 11.95 -8.62
N VAL A 114 25.69 12.75 -8.05
CA VAL A 114 27.06 12.34 -7.73
C VAL A 114 27.30 12.46 -6.23
N VAL A 115 27.79 11.40 -5.61
CA VAL A 115 28.06 11.31 -4.18
C VAL A 115 29.49 11.76 -3.88
N TRP A 116 29.68 12.56 -2.83
CA TRP A 116 31.01 12.99 -2.40
C TRP A 116 31.82 11.86 -1.75
N PRO A 117 33.14 11.75 -2.03
CA PRO A 117 34.01 10.70 -1.48
C PRO A 117 34.49 11.04 -0.07
N ILE A 118 33.64 10.81 0.94
CA ILE A 118 33.95 11.14 2.34
C ILE A 118 34.27 9.90 3.16
N VAL A 119 33.42 8.87 3.11
CA VAL A 119 33.46 7.70 4.01
C VAL A 119 33.49 6.35 3.27
N GLY A 120 33.89 6.34 2.00
CA GLY A 120 33.76 5.16 1.13
C GLY A 120 32.41 5.10 0.40
N GLN A 121 31.53 6.08 0.60
CA GLN A 121 30.22 6.17 -0.06
C GLN A 121 30.30 6.48 -1.57
N GLU A 122 31.48 6.84 -2.09
CA GLU A 122 31.71 6.96 -3.53
C GLU A 122 31.56 5.64 -4.29
N ILE A 123 31.48 4.51 -3.59
CA ILE A 123 31.03 3.23 -4.15
C ILE A 123 29.64 3.32 -4.80
N LEU A 124 28.80 4.27 -4.35
CA LEU A 124 27.48 4.55 -4.95
C LEU A 124 27.59 5.24 -6.32
N ASN A 125 28.73 5.83 -6.67
CA ASN A 125 28.99 6.38 -8.00
C ASN A 125 29.36 5.23 -8.95
N GLY A 126 28.35 4.45 -9.34
CA GLY A 126 28.49 3.37 -10.32
C GLY A 126 28.91 3.89 -11.69
N ASP A 127 29.54 3.02 -12.49
CA ASP A 127 29.80 3.31 -13.89
C ASP A 127 28.49 3.15 -14.69
N VAL A 128 27.98 4.27 -15.20
CA VAL A 128 26.70 4.34 -15.94
C VAL A 128 26.92 4.50 -17.45
N GLY A 129 28.16 4.41 -17.92
CA GLY A 129 28.53 4.67 -19.31
C GLY A 129 28.79 6.15 -19.61
N GLY A 130 29.25 6.44 -20.83
CA GLY A 130 29.58 7.81 -21.26
C GLY A 130 30.77 8.44 -20.52
N GLY A 131 31.62 7.64 -19.86
CA GLY A 131 32.74 8.14 -19.06
C GLY A 131 32.31 8.82 -17.75
N PHE A 132 31.06 8.65 -17.33
CA PHE A 132 30.49 9.26 -16.14
C PHE A 132 30.28 8.24 -15.02
N ARG A 133 30.49 8.66 -13.77
CA ARG A 133 30.23 7.85 -12.58
C ARG A 133 29.29 8.58 -11.63
N GLY A 134 28.17 7.96 -11.31
CA GLY A 134 27.12 8.55 -10.50
C GLY A 134 26.04 7.54 -10.15
N ILE A 135 25.00 8.01 -9.47
CA ILE A 135 23.82 7.21 -9.17
C ILE A 135 22.93 7.20 -10.43
N GLN A 136 22.58 6.01 -10.91
CA GLN A 136 21.57 5.86 -11.96
C GLN A 136 20.23 6.38 -11.45
N ILE A 137 19.64 7.32 -12.19
CA ILE A 137 18.32 7.88 -11.88
C ILE A 137 17.25 7.14 -12.67
N THR A 138 16.04 7.16 -12.14
CA THR A 138 14.90 6.36 -12.61
C THR A 138 13.61 7.18 -12.65
N SER A 139 13.77 8.50 -12.51
CA SER A 139 12.70 9.51 -12.53
C SER A 139 12.26 9.91 -13.94
N GLY A 140 12.88 9.37 -14.99
CA GLY A 140 12.50 9.62 -16.40
C GLY A 140 12.74 11.02 -16.95
N PHE A 141 13.50 11.87 -16.23
CA PHE A 141 13.74 13.26 -16.65
C PHE A 141 14.50 13.35 -17.98
N PHE A 142 15.41 12.43 -18.27
CA PHE A 142 16.19 12.44 -19.52
C PHE A 142 15.30 12.26 -20.75
N GLN A 143 14.37 11.30 -20.68
CA GLN A 143 13.38 11.04 -21.72
C GLN A 143 12.41 12.22 -21.89
N ILE A 144 12.00 12.85 -20.78
CA ILE A 144 11.15 14.07 -20.81
C ILE A 144 11.89 15.24 -21.48
N TRP A 145 13.17 15.46 -21.14
CA TRP A 145 13.98 16.53 -21.72
C TRP A 145 14.23 16.33 -23.21
N ARG A 146 14.54 15.09 -23.62
CA ARG A 146 14.66 14.74 -25.06
C ARG A 146 13.34 15.00 -25.79
N ALA A 147 12.22 14.51 -25.25
CA ALA A 147 10.90 14.75 -25.82
C ALA A 147 10.55 16.24 -25.88
N SER A 148 11.13 17.08 -25.02
CA SER A 148 10.94 18.53 -25.03
C SER A 148 11.84 19.26 -26.04
N GLY A 149 12.78 18.57 -26.69
CA GLY A 149 13.74 19.15 -27.64
C GLY A 149 14.97 19.80 -26.97
N ILE A 150 15.31 19.40 -25.74
CA ILE A 150 16.51 19.88 -25.06
C ILE A 150 17.72 19.10 -25.57
N THR A 151 18.78 19.81 -25.97
CA THR A 151 19.98 19.21 -26.57
C THR A 151 21.28 19.53 -25.84
N SER A 152 21.27 20.50 -24.91
CA SER A 152 22.47 20.95 -24.20
C SER A 152 22.22 21.26 -22.72
N GLU A 153 23.28 21.13 -21.92
CA GLU A 153 23.24 21.47 -20.48
C GLU A 153 22.89 22.94 -20.21
N LEU A 154 23.24 23.85 -21.13
CA LEU A 154 22.93 25.27 -21.01
C LEU A 154 21.43 25.53 -20.95
N GLN A 155 20.63 24.82 -21.75
CA GLN A 155 19.18 24.94 -21.76
C GLN A 155 18.56 24.47 -20.43
N LEU A 156 19.08 23.36 -19.88
CA LEU A 156 18.68 22.87 -18.56
C LEU A 156 19.01 23.89 -17.46
N TYR A 157 20.19 24.49 -17.51
CA TYR A 157 20.62 25.52 -16.56
C TYR A 157 19.73 26.76 -16.60
N CYS A 158 19.41 27.27 -17.80
CA CYS A 158 18.48 28.39 -17.98
C CYS A 158 17.08 28.07 -17.45
N THR A 159 16.60 26.84 -17.68
CA THR A 159 15.30 26.37 -17.18
C THR A 159 15.29 26.30 -15.66
N ALA A 160 16.38 25.82 -15.05
CA ALA A 160 16.53 25.78 -13.61
C ALA A 160 16.46 27.19 -12.98
N ILE A 161 17.15 28.18 -13.57
CA ILE A 161 17.07 29.58 -13.11
C ILE A 161 15.66 30.13 -13.27
N GLY A 162 15.01 29.88 -14.42
CA GLY A 162 13.62 30.30 -14.66
C GLY A 162 12.68 29.75 -13.59
N ALA A 163 12.75 28.45 -13.31
CA ALA A 163 11.96 27.80 -12.26
C ALA A 163 12.25 28.39 -10.86
N LEU A 164 13.49 28.77 -10.55
CA LEU A 164 13.84 29.41 -9.28
C LEU A 164 13.25 30.83 -9.15
N VAL A 165 13.26 31.60 -10.24
CA VAL A 165 12.59 32.92 -10.29
C VAL A 165 11.09 32.74 -10.08
N PHE A 166 10.46 31.77 -10.74
CA PHE A 166 9.05 31.45 -10.53
C PHE A 166 8.73 31.00 -9.11
N ALA A 167 9.59 30.20 -8.47
CA ALA A 167 9.44 29.84 -7.06
C ALA A 167 9.40 31.10 -6.17
N SER A 168 10.33 32.03 -6.40
CA SER A 168 10.39 33.31 -5.66
C SER A 168 9.14 34.17 -5.91
N LEU A 169 8.63 34.21 -7.15
CA LEU A 169 7.39 34.91 -7.50
C LEU A 169 6.16 34.29 -6.83
N MET A 170 6.07 32.96 -6.77
CA MET A 170 4.98 32.27 -6.07
C MET A 170 5.01 32.57 -4.58
N LEU A 171 6.18 32.53 -3.95
CA LEU A 171 6.33 32.88 -2.54
C LEU A 171 5.92 34.33 -2.26
N PHE A 172 6.33 35.26 -3.14
CA PHE A 172 5.91 36.66 -3.06
C PHE A 172 4.40 36.84 -3.25
N ALA A 173 3.79 36.12 -4.20
CA ALA A 173 2.35 36.16 -4.44
C ALA A 173 1.55 35.67 -3.22
N GLY A 174 1.99 34.61 -2.55
CA GLY A 174 1.41 34.14 -1.29
C GLY A 174 1.44 35.20 -0.20
N TRP A 175 2.61 35.78 0.04
CA TRP A 175 2.75 36.90 0.99
C TRP A 175 1.86 38.11 0.61
N PHE A 176 1.84 38.48 -0.68
CA PHE A 176 1.08 39.63 -1.17
C PHE A 176 -0.43 39.42 -0.98
N HIS A 177 -0.95 38.25 -1.33
CA HIS A 177 -2.38 37.92 -1.23
C HIS A 177 -2.83 37.54 0.19
N TYR A 178 -1.92 37.47 1.17
CA TYR A 178 -2.27 37.34 2.58
C TYR A 178 -2.12 38.65 3.35
N HIS A 179 -0.99 39.34 3.19
CA HIS A 179 -0.65 40.52 3.99
C HIS A 179 -1.01 41.86 3.34
N LYS A 180 -1.09 41.95 2.00
CA LYS A 180 -1.21 43.23 1.29
C LYS A 180 -2.52 43.42 0.55
N ALA A 181 -3.00 42.39 -0.14
CA ALA A 181 -4.22 42.43 -0.94
C ALA A 181 -4.98 41.11 -0.77
N ALA A 182 -5.60 40.93 0.40
CA ALA A 182 -6.30 39.70 0.72
C ALA A 182 -7.70 39.67 0.09
N PRO A 183 -8.04 38.66 -0.72
CA PRO A 183 -9.37 38.55 -1.30
C PRO A 183 -10.48 38.36 -0.25
N LYS A 184 -11.67 38.86 -0.56
CA LYS A 184 -12.88 38.63 0.24
C LYS A 184 -13.52 37.28 -0.06
N LEU A 185 -14.36 36.79 0.86
CA LEU A 185 -15.04 35.49 0.72
C LEU A 185 -15.83 35.36 -0.60
N ALA A 186 -16.53 36.42 -1.00
CA ALA A 186 -17.31 36.44 -2.25
C ALA A 186 -16.49 36.13 -3.50
N TRP A 187 -15.18 36.44 -3.50
CA TRP A 187 -14.29 36.09 -4.61
C TRP A 187 -13.97 34.60 -4.65
N PHE A 188 -13.78 33.96 -3.49
CA PHE A 188 -13.55 32.52 -3.40
C PHE A 188 -14.80 31.69 -3.76
N GLN A 189 -15.99 32.23 -3.49
CA GLN A 189 -17.27 31.56 -3.74
C GLN A 189 -17.77 31.72 -5.19
N ASP A 190 -17.08 32.50 -6.02
CA ASP A 190 -17.39 32.66 -7.44
C ASP A 190 -16.88 31.45 -8.26
N VAL A 191 -17.59 30.33 -8.10
CA VAL A 191 -17.23 29.04 -8.68
C VAL A 191 -17.41 28.99 -10.19
N GLU A 192 -18.41 29.69 -10.73
CA GLU A 192 -18.61 29.79 -12.19
C GLU A 192 -17.40 30.47 -12.87
N SER A 193 -16.93 31.60 -12.32
CA SER A 193 -15.75 32.27 -12.84
C SER A 193 -14.50 31.40 -12.67
N MET A 194 -14.30 30.80 -11.50
CA MET A 194 -13.17 29.91 -11.23
C MET A 194 -13.10 28.75 -12.23
N LEU A 195 -14.22 28.04 -12.47
CA LEU A 195 -14.27 26.91 -13.41
C LEU A 195 -14.03 27.35 -14.86
N ASN A 196 -14.62 28.46 -15.30
CA ASN A 196 -14.37 28.97 -16.65
C ASN A 196 -12.88 29.30 -16.86
N HIS A 197 -12.24 29.98 -15.90
CA HIS A 197 -10.82 30.33 -15.97
C HIS A 197 -9.89 29.11 -15.86
N HIS A 198 -10.23 28.11 -15.04
CA HIS A 198 -9.43 26.89 -14.94
C HIS A 198 -9.58 26.00 -16.17
N LEU A 199 -10.80 25.82 -16.69
CA LEU A 199 -11.03 25.00 -17.88
C LEU A 199 -10.44 25.68 -19.12
N ALA A 200 -10.88 26.89 -19.48
CA ALA A 200 -10.40 27.54 -20.70
C ALA A 200 -8.97 28.10 -20.55
N GLY A 201 -8.68 28.74 -19.43
CA GLY A 201 -7.38 29.38 -19.19
C GLY A 201 -6.30 28.36 -18.83
N LEU A 202 -6.39 27.75 -17.66
CA LEU A 202 -5.32 26.87 -17.16
C LEU A 202 -5.14 25.61 -18.03
N LEU A 203 -6.21 24.87 -18.30
CA LEU A 203 -6.13 23.63 -19.09
C LEU A 203 -6.11 23.90 -20.61
N GLY A 204 -7.03 24.75 -21.10
CA GLY A 204 -7.15 25.07 -22.52
C GLY A 204 -5.92 25.78 -23.09
N LEU A 205 -5.57 26.97 -22.56
CA LEU A 205 -4.39 27.71 -23.03
C LEU A 205 -3.08 27.00 -22.66
N GLY A 206 -3.04 26.27 -21.55
CA GLY A 206 -1.91 25.42 -21.18
C GLY A 206 -1.63 24.36 -22.25
N SER A 207 -2.66 23.58 -22.63
CA SER A 207 -2.54 22.56 -23.68
C SER A 207 -2.25 23.17 -25.06
N LEU A 208 -2.84 24.33 -25.38
CA LEU A 208 -2.57 25.03 -26.64
C LEU A 208 -1.11 25.50 -26.73
N SER A 209 -0.59 26.06 -25.64
CA SER A 209 0.81 26.52 -25.56
C SER A 209 1.78 25.34 -25.66
N TRP A 210 1.45 24.21 -25.02
CA TRP A 210 2.24 22.99 -25.13
C TRP A 210 2.22 22.38 -26.53
N ALA A 211 1.06 22.36 -27.21
CA ALA A 211 0.98 21.95 -28.62
C ALA A 211 1.83 22.87 -29.51
N GLY A 212 1.83 24.19 -29.27
CA GLY A 212 2.71 25.13 -29.97
C GLY A 212 4.19 24.83 -29.75
N HIS A 213 4.62 24.59 -28.50
CA HIS A 213 5.98 24.14 -28.19
C HIS A 213 6.33 22.84 -28.90
N GLN A 214 5.41 21.87 -28.89
CA GLN A 214 5.63 20.59 -29.54
C GLN A 214 5.86 20.76 -31.05
N ILE A 215 4.96 21.46 -31.73
CA ILE A 215 5.00 21.66 -33.18
C ILE A 215 6.24 22.43 -33.64
N HIS A 216 6.64 23.46 -32.90
CA HIS A 216 7.68 24.39 -33.35
C HIS A 216 9.08 24.09 -32.81
N VAL A 217 9.21 23.31 -31.73
CA VAL A 217 10.51 23.04 -31.08
C VAL A 217 10.78 21.54 -30.96
N SER A 218 9.90 20.79 -30.30
CA SER A 218 10.15 19.38 -30.00
C SER A 218 10.16 18.51 -31.25
N LEU A 219 9.17 18.66 -32.15
CA LEU A 219 9.06 17.83 -33.36
C LEU A 219 10.27 17.97 -34.29
N PRO A 220 10.70 19.18 -34.69
CA PRO A 220 11.87 19.33 -35.56
C PRO A 220 13.14 18.72 -34.96
N ILE A 221 13.37 18.94 -33.67
CA ILE A 221 14.59 18.48 -32.99
C ILE A 221 14.59 16.95 -32.85
N ASN A 222 13.46 16.35 -32.43
CA ASN A 222 13.39 14.89 -32.30
C ASN A 222 13.51 14.20 -33.66
N GLN A 223 13.01 14.80 -34.75
CA GLN A 223 13.22 14.24 -36.09
C GLN A 223 14.71 14.14 -36.47
N PHE A 224 15.54 15.11 -36.07
CA PHE A 224 17.00 15.03 -36.25
C PHE A 224 17.65 14.01 -35.30
N LEU A 225 17.23 13.98 -34.04
CA LEU A 225 17.76 13.02 -33.05
C LEU A 225 17.45 11.56 -33.45
N ASP A 226 16.25 11.30 -33.98
CA ASP A 226 15.83 9.98 -34.42
C ASP A 226 16.52 9.59 -35.75
N ALA A 227 16.99 10.58 -36.53
CA ALA A 227 17.85 10.36 -37.69
C ALA A 227 19.34 10.13 -37.33
N GLY A 228 19.70 10.19 -36.03
CA GLY A 228 21.06 9.96 -35.54
C GLY A 228 22.02 11.14 -35.75
N VAL A 229 21.49 12.36 -35.92
CA VAL A 229 22.31 13.58 -35.99
C VAL A 229 22.84 13.93 -34.59
N ASP A 230 24.12 14.30 -34.50
CA ASP A 230 24.73 14.69 -33.23
C ASP A 230 23.99 15.92 -32.65
N PRO A 231 23.65 15.93 -31.35
CA PRO A 231 22.91 17.04 -30.73
C PRO A 231 23.55 18.42 -30.92
N LYS A 232 24.86 18.50 -31.14
CA LYS A 232 25.61 19.76 -31.36
C LYS A 232 25.47 20.29 -32.78
N GLU A 233 25.12 19.43 -33.74
CA GLU A 233 24.90 19.81 -35.14
C GLU A 233 23.45 20.24 -35.41
N ILE A 234 22.53 19.94 -34.48
CA ILE A 234 21.12 20.32 -34.60
C ILE A 234 20.96 21.84 -34.45
N PRO A 235 20.27 22.52 -35.38
CA PRO A 235 19.93 23.93 -35.25
C PRO A 235 19.25 24.25 -33.91
N LEU A 236 19.55 25.39 -33.31
CA LEU A 236 18.94 25.76 -32.04
C LEU A 236 17.42 26.03 -32.22
N PRO A 237 16.59 25.82 -31.18
CA PRO A 237 15.14 26.00 -31.27
C PRO A 237 14.66 27.31 -31.91
N HIS A 238 15.34 28.43 -31.64
CA HIS A 238 14.97 29.73 -32.18
C HIS A 238 15.25 29.87 -33.68
N GLU A 239 16.17 29.07 -34.24
CA GLU A 239 16.47 29.08 -35.68
C GLU A 239 15.30 28.48 -36.48
N PHE A 240 14.63 27.45 -35.96
CA PHE A 240 13.40 26.92 -36.55
C PHE A 240 12.25 27.94 -36.57
N ILE A 241 12.18 28.80 -35.55
CA ILE A 241 11.14 29.84 -35.46
C ILE A 241 11.43 31.00 -36.42
N LEU A 242 12.69 31.43 -36.50
CA LEU A 242 13.11 32.57 -37.32
C LEU A 242 13.23 32.21 -38.80
N ASN A 243 13.65 30.98 -39.12
CA ASN A 243 13.86 30.52 -40.48
C ASN A 243 12.80 29.50 -40.89
N ARG A 244 11.73 30.00 -41.52
CA ARG A 244 10.64 29.15 -42.04
C ARG A 244 11.14 28.12 -43.06
N ASP A 245 12.18 28.43 -43.83
CA ASP A 245 12.67 27.52 -44.87
C ASP A 245 13.30 26.26 -44.26
N LEU A 246 13.82 26.35 -43.03
CA LEU A 246 14.34 25.20 -42.28
C LEU A 246 13.21 24.26 -41.86
N LEU A 247 12.10 24.80 -41.35
CA LEU A 247 10.90 24.02 -41.03
C LEU A 247 10.24 23.45 -42.28
N ALA A 248 10.18 24.22 -43.38
CA ALA A 248 9.60 23.77 -44.65
C ALA A 248 10.38 22.63 -45.31
N GLN A 249 11.67 22.48 -45.01
CA GLN A 249 12.47 21.33 -45.46
C GLN A 249 12.08 20.03 -44.73
N LEU A 250 11.74 20.12 -43.44
CA LEU A 250 11.28 18.97 -42.65
C LEU A 250 9.81 18.65 -42.91
N TYR A 251 8.99 19.70 -42.98
CA TYR A 251 7.55 19.65 -43.14
C TYR A 251 7.13 20.62 -44.27
N PRO A 252 7.07 20.16 -45.53
CA PRO A 252 6.73 20.99 -46.69
C PRO A 252 5.46 21.84 -46.54
N SER A 253 4.49 21.36 -45.77
CA SER A 253 3.26 22.07 -45.42
C SER A 253 3.48 23.46 -44.79
N PHE A 254 4.61 23.70 -44.10
CA PHE A 254 4.94 25.01 -43.52
C PHE A 254 5.17 26.11 -44.57
N ALA A 255 5.46 25.76 -45.83
CA ALA A 255 5.58 26.73 -46.91
C ALA A 255 4.25 27.45 -47.21
N GLU A 256 3.11 26.80 -46.96
CA GLU A 256 1.75 27.36 -47.17
C GLU A 256 1.38 28.42 -46.10
N GLY A 257 2.15 28.50 -45.00
CA GLY A 257 1.90 29.40 -43.89
C GLY A 257 0.61 29.10 -43.13
N ALA A 258 0.03 30.10 -42.46
CA ALA A 258 -1.20 29.93 -41.68
C ALA A 258 -2.50 30.00 -42.52
N THR A 259 -2.41 30.21 -43.83
CA THR A 259 -3.59 30.33 -44.73
C THR A 259 -4.52 29.11 -44.65
N PRO A 260 -4.03 27.85 -44.63
CA PRO A 260 -4.89 26.68 -44.51
C PRO A 260 -5.67 26.63 -43.17
N PHE A 261 -5.16 27.27 -42.11
CA PHE A 261 -5.85 27.33 -40.82
C PHE A 261 -7.11 28.21 -40.91
N PHE A 262 -6.97 29.43 -41.44
CA PHE A 262 -8.07 30.40 -41.55
C PHE A 262 -9.09 30.04 -42.64
N THR A 263 -8.70 29.21 -43.62
CA THR A 263 -9.59 28.70 -44.68
C THR A 263 -10.23 27.35 -44.33
N LEU A 264 -9.96 26.81 -43.14
CA LEU A 264 -10.43 25.50 -42.67
C LEU A 264 -10.00 24.31 -43.54
N ASN A 265 -8.95 24.48 -44.37
CA ASN A 265 -8.36 23.38 -45.14
C ASN A 265 -7.27 22.65 -44.33
N TRP A 266 -7.66 22.07 -43.20
CA TRP A 266 -6.73 21.49 -42.22
C TRP A 266 -6.03 20.20 -42.67
N SER A 267 -6.48 19.59 -43.77
CA SER A 267 -5.82 18.41 -44.37
C SER A 267 -4.35 18.66 -44.70
N LYS A 268 -3.97 19.92 -44.90
CA LYS A 268 -2.60 20.35 -45.20
C LYS A 268 -1.61 20.18 -44.05
N TYR A 269 -2.08 20.03 -42.81
CA TYR A 269 -1.22 19.89 -41.62
C TYR A 269 -0.94 18.43 -41.22
N ALA A 270 -1.35 17.46 -42.03
CA ALA A 270 -1.26 16.03 -41.72
C ALA A 270 0.18 15.49 -41.57
N GLU A 271 1.20 16.27 -41.93
CA GLU A 271 2.61 15.89 -41.78
C GLU A 271 3.09 15.93 -40.33
N PHE A 272 2.64 16.93 -39.56
CA PHE A 272 3.05 17.15 -38.16
C PHE A 272 1.88 17.02 -37.16
N LEU A 273 0.63 17.09 -37.62
CA LEU A 273 -0.57 16.72 -36.86
C LEU A 273 -1.08 15.38 -37.38
N THR A 274 -0.42 14.31 -36.96
CA THR A 274 -0.73 12.96 -37.45
C THR A 274 -1.79 12.26 -36.61
N PHE A 275 -2.21 11.08 -37.06
CA PHE A 275 -2.99 10.12 -36.28
C PHE A 275 -2.54 8.71 -36.67
N ARG A 276 -1.26 8.41 -36.44
CA ARG A 276 -0.62 7.15 -36.87
C ARG A 276 -1.08 5.97 -36.03
N GLY A 277 -1.27 6.19 -34.73
CA GLY A 277 -1.76 5.18 -33.78
C GLY A 277 -0.72 4.08 -33.51
N GLY A 278 -0.30 3.93 -32.26
CA GLY A 278 0.70 2.94 -31.85
C GLY A 278 2.03 3.58 -31.44
N LEU A 279 3.09 2.77 -31.42
CA LEU A 279 4.42 3.18 -30.97
C LEU A 279 5.33 3.47 -32.17
N ASP A 280 6.25 4.41 -31.98
CA ASP A 280 7.36 4.66 -32.89
C ASP A 280 8.40 3.53 -32.75
N PRO A 281 8.70 2.80 -33.84
CA PRO A 281 9.63 1.67 -33.79
C PRO A 281 11.09 2.06 -33.50
N ILE A 282 11.48 3.33 -33.69
CA ILE A 282 12.84 3.79 -33.38
C ILE A 282 13.00 4.00 -31.88
N THR A 283 12.05 4.71 -31.28
CA THR A 283 12.16 5.18 -29.89
C THR A 283 11.41 4.29 -28.89
N GLY A 284 10.49 3.44 -29.36
CA GLY A 284 9.60 2.65 -28.51
C GLY A 284 8.52 3.46 -27.78
N GLY A 285 8.49 4.78 -27.97
CA GLY A 285 7.48 5.68 -27.38
C GLY A 285 6.31 5.99 -28.31
N LEU A 286 5.34 6.76 -27.85
CA LEU A 286 4.28 7.31 -28.71
C LEU A 286 4.85 8.31 -29.72
N TRP A 287 4.23 8.37 -30.91
CA TRP A 287 4.55 9.37 -31.92
C TRP A 287 4.32 10.79 -31.37
N LEU A 288 5.38 11.61 -31.29
CA LEU A 288 5.26 12.98 -30.81
C LEU A 288 4.29 13.83 -31.65
N THR A 289 4.15 13.52 -32.95
CA THR A 289 3.19 14.17 -33.85
C THR A 289 1.73 13.85 -33.48
N ASP A 290 1.45 12.63 -33.00
CA ASP A 290 0.14 12.25 -32.46
C ASP A 290 -0.09 12.95 -31.10
N ILE A 291 0.94 13.09 -30.27
CA ILE A 291 0.85 13.83 -28.99
C ILE A 291 0.57 15.32 -29.22
N ALA A 292 1.20 15.94 -30.23
CA ALA A 292 0.93 17.33 -30.60
C ALA A 292 -0.52 17.54 -31.05
N HIS A 293 -1.03 16.62 -31.88
CA HIS A 293 -2.43 16.63 -32.31
C HIS A 293 -3.38 16.40 -31.13
N HIS A 294 -3.04 15.49 -30.20
CA HIS A 294 -3.80 15.28 -28.97
C HIS A 294 -3.92 16.55 -28.13
N HIS A 295 -2.81 17.25 -27.86
CA HIS A 295 -2.85 18.49 -27.08
C HIS A 295 -3.64 19.60 -27.76
N LEU A 296 -3.58 19.70 -29.09
CA LEU A 296 -4.41 20.65 -29.84
C LEU A 296 -5.91 20.34 -29.70
N ALA A 297 -6.30 19.06 -29.80
CA ALA A 297 -7.68 18.63 -29.62
C ALA A 297 -8.17 18.89 -28.17
N ILE A 298 -7.34 18.57 -27.18
CA ILE A 298 -7.62 18.83 -25.75
C ILE A 298 -7.75 20.33 -25.48
N ALA A 299 -6.91 21.16 -26.09
CA ALA A 299 -7.00 22.61 -25.97
C ALA A 299 -8.36 23.13 -26.45
N ILE A 300 -8.80 22.71 -27.64
CA ILE A 300 -10.09 23.13 -28.20
C ILE A 300 -11.25 22.66 -27.31
N LEU A 301 -11.20 21.41 -26.85
CA LEU A 301 -12.22 20.85 -25.95
C LEU A 301 -12.36 21.70 -24.68
N PHE A 302 -11.26 22.01 -24.01
CA PHE A 302 -11.28 22.77 -22.75
C PHE A 302 -11.58 24.25 -22.94
N LEU A 303 -11.15 24.85 -24.05
CA LEU A 303 -11.54 26.22 -24.41
C LEU A 303 -13.06 26.31 -24.59
N ILE A 304 -13.69 25.34 -25.26
CA ILE A 304 -15.16 25.31 -25.40
C ILE A 304 -15.82 25.04 -24.05
N ALA A 305 -15.33 24.06 -23.29
CA ALA A 305 -15.89 23.69 -21.98
C ALA A 305 -15.88 24.85 -20.98
N GLY A 306 -14.82 25.66 -20.97
CA GLY A 306 -14.70 26.83 -20.09
C GLY A 306 -15.57 28.03 -20.47
N HIS A 307 -16.47 27.90 -21.46
CA HIS A 307 -17.50 28.89 -21.78
C HIS A 307 -18.93 28.39 -21.47
N MET A 308 -19.06 27.30 -20.71
CA MET A 308 -20.36 26.72 -20.35
C MET A 308 -21.07 27.50 -19.23
N TYR A 309 -20.33 28.03 -18.25
CA TYR A 309 -20.91 28.60 -17.04
C TYR A 309 -21.17 30.10 -17.15
N ARG A 310 -22.29 30.55 -16.57
CA ARG A 310 -22.75 31.95 -16.63
C ARG A 310 -21.84 32.86 -15.82
N THR A 311 -21.50 34.01 -16.39
CA THR A 311 -20.78 35.10 -15.72
C THR A 311 -21.50 36.44 -15.96
N ASN A 312 -20.79 37.58 -16.02
CA ASN A 312 -21.38 38.92 -16.07
C ASN A 312 -22.26 39.21 -17.30
N TRP A 313 -22.12 38.47 -18.40
CA TRP A 313 -22.83 38.74 -19.65
C TRP A 313 -24.17 38.02 -19.79
N GLY A 314 -24.63 37.30 -18.75
CA GLY A 314 -25.93 36.62 -18.75
C GLY A 314 -26.04 35.41 -19.68
N ILE A 315 -24.98 35.07 -20.42
CA ILE A 315 -24.88 33.88 -21.28
C ILE A 315 -24.23 32.74 -20.50
N GLY A 316 -24.77 31.53 -20.60
CA GLY A 316 -24.28 30.33 -19.92
C GLY A 316 -25.24 29.79 -18.84
N HIS A 317 -24.80 28.76 -18.14
CA HIS A 317 -25.57 28.07 -17.10
C HIS A 317 -25.10 28.44 -15.68
N GLY A 318 -26.02 28.66 -14.75
CA GLY A 318 -25.70 28.71 -13.32
C GLY A 318 -25.60 27.28 -12.76
N ILE A 319 -24.56 26.98 -11.98
CA ILE A 319 -24.33 25.60 -11.49
C ILE A 319 -25.45 25.19 -10.54
N LYS A 320 -25.90 26.11 -9.70
CA LYS A 320 -27.05 25.89 -8.82
C LYS A 320 -28.32 25.51 -9.58
N ASP A 321 -28.61 26.23 -10.67
CA ASP A 321 -29.78 25.95 -11.52
C ASP A 321 -29.69 24.54 -12.15
N ILE A 322 -28.49 24.14 -12.61
CA ILE A 322 -28.27 22.78 -13.13
C ILE A 322 -28.54 21.75 -12.04
N LEU A 323 -27.94 21.89 -10.87
CA LEU A 323 -28.08 20.92 -9.78
C LEU A 323 -29.55 20.79 -9.33
N GLU A 324 -30.23 21.90 -9.10
CA GLU A 324 -31.64 21.90 -8.68
C GLU A 324 -32.61 21.38 -9.75
N ALA A 325 -32.27 21.49 -11.04
CA ALA A 325 -33.08 20.92 -12.11
C ALA A 325 -33.04 19.37 -12.13
N HIS A 326 -31.98 18.75 -11.62
CA HIS A 326 -31.80 17.29 -11.64
C HIS A 326 -32.45 16.64 -10.41
N LYS A 327 -33.74 16.31 -10.54
CA LYS A 327 -34.53 15.57 -9.56
C LYS A 327 -35.24 14.40 -10.23
N GLY A 328 -35.34 13.27 -9.53
CA GLY A 328 -35.95 12.05 -10.03
C GLY A 328 -36.94 11.44 -9.05
N PRO A 329 -37.78 10.50 -9.51
CA PRO A 329 -38.83 9.89 -8.69
C PRO A 329 -38.29 9.11 -7.47
N PHE A 330 -37.03 8.67 -7.50
CA PHE A 330 -36.39 7.91 -6.42
C PHE A 330 -35.47 8.76 -5.52
N THR A 331 -35.13 9.99 -5.94
CA THR A 331 -34.07 10.81 -5.34
C THR A 331 -34.59 12.02 -4.56
N GLY A 332 -35.90 12.11 -4.32
CA GLY A 332 -36.53 13.19 -3.54
C GLY A 332 -36.25 14.57 -4.14
N GLN A 333 -35.64 15.45 -3.36
CA GLN A 333 -35.20 16.79 -3.79
C GLN A 333 -33.94 16.79 -4.67
N GLY A 334 -33.42 15.63 -5.07
CA GLY A 334 -32.27 15.51 -5.96
C GLY A 334 -31.01 16.15 -5.37
N HIS A 335 -30.35 17.02 -6.13
CA HIS A 335 -29.08 17.66 -5.77
C HIS A 335 -29.21 18.99 -5.03
N LYS A 336 -30.41 19.34 -4.52
CA LYS A 336 -30.62 20.57 -3.75
C LYS A 336 -29.69 20.60 -2.53
N GLY A 337 -29.05 21.75 -2.26
CA GLY A 337 -28.13 21.92 -1.12
C GLY A 337 -26.66 21.57 -1.41
N LEU A 338 -26.35 20.89 -2.53
CA LEU A 338 -24.97 20.54 -2.87
C LEU A 338 -24.12 21.75 -3.27
N TYR A 339 -24.73 22.74 -3.95
CA TYR A 339 -24.02 23.97 -4.32
C TYR A 339 -23.57 24.73 -3.07
N GLU A 340 -24.45 24.86 -2.08
CA GLU A 340 -24.16 25.50 -0.80
C GLU A 340 -23.05 24.77 -0.03
N ILE A 341 -23.11 23.43 0.05
CA ILE A 341 -22.04 22.64 0.70
C ILE A 341 -20.69 22.89 0.02
N LEU A 342 -20.64 22.77 -1.31
CA LEU A 342 -19.39 22.89 -2.06
C LEU A 342 -18.84 24.33 -2.09
N THR A 343 -19.65 25.36 -1.83
CA THR A 343 -19.20 26.77 -1.78
C THR A 343 -18.87 27.24 -0.36
N THR A 344 -19.28 26.51 0.67
CA THR A 344 -19.07 26.88 2.08
C THR A 344 -18.06 26.00 2.81
N SER A 345 -17.86 24.75 2.36
CA SER A 345 -16.91 23.81 2.96
C SER A 345 -15.69 23.58 2.07
N TRP A 346 -14.52 24.03 2.54
CA TRP A 346 -13.23 23.71 1.93
C TRP A 346 -12.91 22.21 2.01
N HIS A 347 -13.35 21.55 3.08
CA HIS A 347 -13.19 20.11 3.25
C HIS A 347 -13.98 19.30 2.21
N ALA A 348 -15.21 19.72 1.88
CA ALA A 348 -16.00 19.08 0.84
C ALA A 348 -15.35 19.21 -0.55
N GLN A 349 -14.84 20.40 -0.89
CA GLN A 349 -14.10 20.60 -2.15
C GLN A 349 -12.80 19.79 -2.18
N LEU A 350 -12.00 19.85 -1.12
CA LEU A 350 -10.73 19.15 -1.02
C LEU A 350 -10.94 17.63 -1.17
N SER A 351 -11.99 17.10 -0.54
CA SER A 351 -12.33 15.68 -0.69
C SER A 351 -12.74 15.30 -2.11
N LEU A 352 -13.55 16.11 -2.81
CA LEU A 352 -13.91 15.77 -4.18
C LEU A 352 -12.70 15.85 -5.11
N ASN A 353 -11.89 16.92 -4.96
CA ASN A 353 -10.75 17.20 -5.83
C ASN A 353 -9.69 16.13 -5.70
N LEU A 354 -9.38 15.73 -4.48
CA LEU A 354 -8.45 14.66 -4.26
C LEU A 354 -9.01 13.35 -4.86
N ALA A 355 -10.32 13.06 -4.76
CA ALA A 355 -10.93 11.79 -5.25
C ALA A 355 -10.73 11.59 -6.73
N MET A 356 -10.92 12.69 -7.44
CA MET A 356 -10.68 12.73 -8.86
C MET A 356 -9.18 12.68 -9.16
N LEU A 357 -8.33 13.37 -8.39
CA LEU A 357 -6.88 13.41 -8.62
C LEU A 357 -6.17 12.08 -8.32
N GLY A 358 -6.54 11.38 -7.24
CA GLY A 358 -6.03 10.04 -6.91
C GLY A 358 -6.42 9.03 -7.98
N SER A 359 -7.70 9.01 -8.35
CA SER A 359 -8.20 8.16 -9.45
C SER A 359 -7.49 8.47 -10.78
N LEU A 360 -7.32 9.76 -11.11
CA LEU A 360 -6.59 10.19 -12.30
C LEU A 360 -5.13 9.74 -12.26
N THR A 361 -4.47 9.80 -11.10
CA THR A 361 -3.08 9.36 -10.95
C THR A 361 -2.93 7.85 -11.23
N ILE A 362 -3.88 7.02 -10.77
CA ILE A 362 -3.92 5.59 -11.09
C ILE A 362 -4.09 5.36 -12.60
N ILE A 363 -4.99 6.12 -13.24
CA ILE A 363 -5.21 6.04 -14.69
C ILE A 363 -3.95 6.45 -15.45
N VAL A 364 -3.27 7.52 -15.02
CA VAL A 364 -2.00 7.97 -15.61
C VAL A 364 -0.94 6.86 -15.50
N ALA A 365 -0.81 6.21 -14.34
CA ALA A 365 0.12 5.08 -14.18
C ALA A 365 -0.20 3.94 -15.18
N HIS A 366 -1.47 3.55 -15.29
CA HIS A 366 -1.90 2.50 -16.22
C HIS A 366 -1.68 2.85 -17.69
N HIS A 367 -1.94 4.11 -18.06
CA HIS A 367 -1.72 4.59 -19.43
C HIS A 367 -0.23 4.71 -19.76
N MET A 368 0.61 5.17 -18.83
CA MET A 368 2.03 5.41 -19.11
C MET A 368 2.83 4.13 -19.33
N TYR A 369 2.55 3.04 -18.61
CA TYR A 369 3.30 1.79 -18.82
C TYR A 369 2.86 1.06 -20.10
N SER A 370 1.57 1.14 -20.44
CA SER A 370 1.00 0.46 -21.61
C SER A 370 1.17 1.28 -22.90
N MET A 371 1.23 2.61 -22.79
CA MET A 371 1.45 3.55 -23.88
C MET A 371 2.57 4.54 -23.51
N PRO A 372 3.86 4.11 -23.53
CA PRO A 372 4.99 4.95 -23.11
C PRO A 372 5.04 6.26 -23.91
N PRO A 373 4.81 7.43 -23.27
CA PRO A 373 4.66 8.68 -24.02
C PRO A 373 5.99 9.34 -24.40
N TYR A 374 7.11 8.84 -23.88
CA TYR A 374 8.43 9.45 -24.06
C TYR A 374 9.39 8.52 -24.83
N PRO A 375 10.29 9.08 -25.67
CA PRO A 375 11.30 8.31 -26.39
C PRO A 375 12.21 7.51 -25.44
N TYR A 376 12.48 6.25 -25.78
CA TYR A 376 13.34 5.30 -25.05
C TYR A 376 12.88 4.96 -23.63
N LEU A 377 11.67 5.35 -23.24
CA LEU A 377 11.12 4.96 -21.94
C LEU A 377 10.74 3.47 -21.90
N ALA A 378 10.25 2.92 -23.03
CA ALA A 378 9.76 1.55 -23.08
C ALA A 378 10.86 0.49 -22.85
N ILE A 379 12.10 0.83 -23.17
CA ILE A 379 13.28 -0.05 -23.03
C ILE A 379 14.04 0.19 -21.71
N ASP A 380 13.77 1.31 -21.04
CA ASP A 380 14.31 1.62 -19.71
C ASP A 380 13.37 1.07 -18.64
N TYR A 381 13.51 -0.23 -18.35
CA TYR A 381 12.63 -0.92 -17.41
C TYR A 381 12.69 -0.34 -15.99
N ASP A 382 13.86 0.15 -15.55
CA ASP A 382 14.03 0.73 -14.22
C ASP A 382 13.21 2.01 -14.07
N THR A 383 13.21 2.86 -15.10
CA THR A 383 12.38 4.08 -15.15
C THR A 383 10.92 3.76 -15.43
N ALA A 384 10.61 2.80 -16.31
CA ALA A 384 9.23 2.41 -16.61
C ALA A 384 8.51 1.89 -15.36
N ILE A 385 9.20 1.16 -14.48
CA ILE A 385 8.70 0.69 -13.18
C ILE A 385 8.59 1.85 -12.17
N GLN A 386 9.49 2.85 -12.22
CA GLN A 386 9.57 3.93 -11.23
C GLN A 386 8.81 5.22 -11.55
N LEU A 387 8.46 5.48 -12.81
CA LEU A 387 7.53 6.56 -13.17
C LEU A 387 6.08 6.23 -12.78
N GLN A 388 5.81 4.97 -12.41
CA GLN A 388 4.49 4.49 -12.04
C GLN A 388 4.00 5.07 -10.70
N PRO A 389 4.89 5.52 -9.76
CA PRO A 389 4.43 6.25 -8.59
C PRO A 389 5.30 7.50 -8.28
N ILE A 390 5.13 8.62 -9.03
CA ILE A 390 5.89 9.89 -8.84
C ILE A 390 5.46 10.68 -7.59
N PHE A 391 4.16 10.71 -7.25
CA PHE A 391 3.66 11.34 -6.00
C PHE A 391 4.14 10.62 -4.72
N ALA A 392 4.70 9.45 -4.95
CA ALA A 392 4.88 8.40 -4.02
C ALA A 392 6.27 8.48 -3.35
N GLN A 393 7.26 8.93 -4.13
CA GLN A 393 8.56 9.42 -3.64
C GLN A 393 8.44 10.64 -2.71
N TRP A 394 7.43 11.51 -2.92
CA TRP A 394 7.23 12.73 -2.12
C TRP A 394 6.72 12.41 -0.70
N VAL A 395 5.70 11.54 -0.60
CA VAL A 395 5.14 11.08 0.68
C VAL A 395 6.19 10.31 1.50
N GLN A 396 7.05 9.53 0.82
CA GLN A 396 8.13 8.81 1.50
C GLN A 396 9.16 9.70 2.16
N ASN A 397 9.57 10.79 1.52
CA ASN A 397 10.54 11.71 2.12
C ASN A 397 9.98 12.39 3.38
N THR A 398 8.67 12.66 3.45
CA THR A 398 8.02 13.18 4.66
C THR A 398 7.97 12.17 5.81
N HIS A 399 7.89 10.86 5.53
CA HIS A 399 7.89 9.82 6.57
C HIS A 399 9.30 9.33 6.95
N ALA A 400 10.28 9.41 6.04
CA ALA A 400 11.67 9.01 6.28
C ALA A 400 12.49 10.04 7.07
N LEU A 401 12.10 11.33 7.06
CA LEU A 401 12.78 12.38 7.83
C LEU A 401 12.40 12.38 9.33
N ALA A 402 11.27 11.77 9.72
CA ALA A 402 10.85 11.72 11.13
C ALA A 402 11.68 10.75 12.02
N PRO A 403 12.13 9.56 11.54
CA PRO A 403 13.02 8.69 12.30
C PRO A 403 14.49 9.14 12.30
N GLY A 404 14.95 9.82 11.24
CA GLY A 404 16.35 10.26 11.12
C GLY A 404 16.80 11.25 12.20
N ILE A 405 15.86 11.92 12.85
CA ILE A 405 16.11 12.91 13.91
C ILE A 405 16.09 12.25 15.32
N THR A 406 15.58 11.02 15.48
CA THR A 406 15.28 10.44 16.80
C THR A 406 16.20 9.32 17.29
N ALA A 407 17.10 8.76 16.47
CA ALA A 407 18.03 7.71 16.93
C ALA A 407 19.38 7.66 16.17
N PRO A 408 20.41 8.41 16.61
CA PRO A 408 21.71 8.50 15.92
C PRO A 408 22.62 7.25 16.00
N GLY A 409 22.17 6.14 16.61
CA GLY A 409 23.03 5.03 17.04
C GLY A 409 22.75 3.66 16.41
N ALA A 410 21.99 3.58 15.32
CA ALA A 410 21.56 2.31 14.73
C ALA A 410 22.66 1.52 13.96
N THR A 411 23.94 1.92 14.02
CA THR A 411 25.01 1.41 13.16
C THR A 411 26.11 0.60 13.87
N ALA A 412 25.94 0.19 15.14
CA ALA A 412 26.91 -0.69 15.82
C ALA A 412 26.51 -2.17 15.78
N SER A 413 27.44 -3.06 15.41
CA SER A 413 27.23 -4.51 15.32
C SER A 413 27.31 -5.23 16.68
N THR A 414 26.61 -6.36 16.81
CA THR A 414 26.18 -6.91 18.11
C THR A 414 26.96 -8.11 18.70
N SER A 415 28.03 -8.68 18.10
CA SER A 415 28.99 -9.53 18.86
C SER A 415 30.17 -10.12 18.06
N LEU A 416 31.23 -10.49 18.80
CA LEU A 416 32.45 -11.22 18.38
C LEU A 416 32.21 -12.66 17.86
N THR A 417 31.00 -13.21 17.93
CA THR A 417 30.69 -14.58 17.49
C THR A 417 30.66 -14.75 15.96
N TRP A 418 30.62 -13.63 15.22
CA TRP A 418 30.51 -13.59 13.76
C TRP A 418 31.87 -13.47 13.03
N GLY A 419 32.99 -13.58 13.75
CA GLY A 419 34.34 -13.32 13.22
C GLY A 419 35.27 -14.52 13.03
N GLY A 420 34.82 -15.77 13.23
CA GLY A 420 35.67 -16.96 13.15
C GLY A 420 35.17 -17.99 12.12
N GLY A 421 35.88 -18.12 11.01
CA GLY A 421 35.46 -18.82 9.78
C GLY A 421 35.50 -20.36 9.74
N GLU A 422 35.16 -21.10 10.80
CA GLU A 422 35.14 -22.59 10.75
C GLU A 422 33.75 -23.25 10.82
N LEU A 423 33.52 -24.23 9.95
CA LEU A 423 32.33 -25.08 9.85
C LEU A 423 32.34 -26.16 10.95
N VAL A 424 31.28 -26.25 11.75
CA VAL A 424 31.03 -27.31 12.73
C VAL A 424 29.89 -28.18 12.23
N ALA A 425 30.10 -29.48 12.08
CA ALA A 425 29.09 -30.46 11.67
C ALA A 425 28.92 -31.56 12.74
N VAL A 426 27.69 -31.98 13.02
CA VAL A 426 27.37 -33.06 13.96
C VAL A 426 26.43 -34.06 13.28
N GLY A 427 26.89 -35.29 13.08
CA GLY A 427 26.08 -36.39 12.53
C GLY A 427 25.66 -36.19 11.07
N GLY A 428 26.55 -35.67 10.20
CA GLY A 428 26.26 -35.44 8.77
C GLY A 428 25.38 -34.22 8.48
N LYS A 429 25.04 -33.43 9.51
CA LYS A 429 24.30 -32.17 9.40
C LYS A 429 25.16 -31.00 9.86
N VAL A 430 25.01 -29.86 9.18
CA VAL A 430 25.68 -28.60 9.55
C VAL A 430 25.14 -28.14 10.90
N ALA A 431 26.02 -27.96 11.89
CA ALA A 431 25.67 -27.41 13.20
C ALA A 431 26.01 -25.91 13.30
N LEU A 432 27.06 -25.44 12.62
CA LEU A 432 27.42 -24.03 12.43
C LEU A 432 28.24 -23.89 11.15
N LEU A 433 27.92 -22.92 10.29
CA LEU A 433 28.71 -22.55 9.10
C LEU A 433 28.91 -21.02 9.10
N PRO A 434 30.15 -20.51 8.99
CA PRO A 434 30.37 -19.10 8.73
C PRO A 434 30.06 -18.83 7.26
N ILE A 435 29.00 -18.06 7.04
CA ILE A 435 28.65 -17.53 5.73
C ILE A 435 29.29 -16.14 5.65
N PRO A 436 30.08 -15.82 4.60
CA PRO A 436 30.47 -14.44 4.36
C PRO A 436 29.20 -13.64 4.02
N LEU A 437 28.69 -12.91 5.01
CA LEU A 437 27.47 -12.13 4.87
C LEU A 437 27.77 -10.83 4.12
N GLY A 438 27.05 -10.58 3.03
CA GLY A 438 26.98 -9.26 2.41
C GLY A 438 26.06 -8.32 3.19
N THR A 439 26.05 -7.03 2.83
CA THR A 439 25.16 -6.01 3.44
C THR A 439 23.68 -6.39 3.36
N ALA A 440 23.29 -7.12 2.31
CA ALA A 440 21.95 -7.66 2.12
C ALA A 440 21.59 -8.77 3.12
N ASP A 441 22.53 -9.66 3.45
CA ASP A 441 22.31 -10.72 4.43
C ASP A 441 22.24 -10.17 5.86
N PHE A 442 22.99 -9.09 6.13
CA PHE A 442 22.93 -8.34 7.38
C PHE A 442 21.56 -7.67 7.57
N LEU A 443 21.00 -7.06 6.52
CA LEU A 443 19.67 -6.43 6.53
C LEU A 443 18.53 -7.44 6.72
N VAL A 444 18.57 -8.58 6.02
CA VAL A 444 17.59 -9.66 6.21
C VAL A 444 17.70 -10.23 7.63
N HIS A 445 18.92 -10.46 8.14
CA HIS A 445 19.10 -10.83 9.55
C HIS A 445 18.63 -9.75 10.51
N HIS A 446 18.76 -8.46 10.19
CA HIS A 446 18.25 -7.37 11.02
C HIS A 446 16.74 -7.26 10.98
N ILE A 447 16.09 -7.61 9.87
CA ILE A 447 14.63 -7.67 9.74
C ILE A 447 14.08 -8.89 10.47
N HIS A 448 14.77 -10.05 10.38
CA HIS A 448 14.46 -11.25 11.17
C HIS A 448 14.66 -10.97 12.65
N ALA A 449 15.79 -10.38 13.02
CA ALA A 449 16.05 -9.95 14.37
C ALA A 449 14.98 -8.94 14.79
N PHE A 450 14.66 -7.92 14.02
CA PHE A 450 13.66 -6.92 14.37
C PHE A 450 12.28 -7.54 14.60
N THR A 451 11.78 -8.38 13.69
CA THR A 451 10.48 -9.04 13.83
C THR A 451 10.44 -10.02 15.02
N ILE A 452 11.52 -10.77 15.26
CA ILE A 452 11.67 -11.64 16.43
C ILE A 452 11.78 -10.80 17.71
N HIS A 453 12.59 -9.75 17.73
CA HIS A 453 12.79 -8.86 18.88
C HIS A 453 11.50 -8.08 19.17
N VAL A 454 10.75 -7.65 18.17
CA VAL A 454 9.44 -7.00 18.30
C VAL A 454 8.41 -7.99 18.82
N THR A 455 8.37 -9.22 18.29
CA THR A 455 7.48 -10.27 18.80
C THR A 455 7.80 -10.60 20.26
N VAL A 456 9.08 -10.80 20.58
CA VAL A 456 9.57 -11.05 21.94
C VAL A 456 9.31 -9.85 22.83
N LEU A 457 9.51 -8.62 22.35
CA LEU A 457 9.26 -7.40 23.11
C LEU A 457 7.76 -7.18 23.37
N ILE A 458 6.90 -7.43 22.39
CA ILE A 458 5.43 -7.38 22.55
C ILE A 458 4.97 -8.42 23.57
N LEU A 459 5.43 -9.67 23.44
CA LEU A 459 5.07 -10.73 24.38
C LEU A 459 5.67 -10.50 25.77
N LEU A 460 6.93 -10.07 25.86
CA LEU A 460 7.63 -9.76 27.11
C LEU A 460 7.00 -8.54 27.81
N LYS A 461 6.65 -7.49 27.06
CA LYS A 461 5.87 -6.34 27.57
C LYS A 461 4.50 -6.81 28.04
N GLY A 462 3.82 -7.67 27.27
CA GLY A 462 2.56 -8.30 27.66
C GLY A 462 2.66 -9.06 28.98
N VAL A 463 3.75 -9.79 29.22
CA VAL A 463 4.01 -10.54 30.46
C VAL A 463 4.42 -9.64 31.63
N LEU A 464 5.40 -8.75 31.43
CA LEU A 464 5.92 -7.85 32.47
C LEU A 464 4.86 -6.88 32.98
N PHE A 465 4.02 -6.38 32.06
CA PHE A 465 2.94 -5.45 32.37
C PHE A 465 1.56 -6.11 32.41
N ALA A 466 1.49 -7.44 32.54
CA ALA A 466 0.23 -8.18 32.67
C ALA A 466 -0.52 -7.84 33.97
N ARG A 467 0.21 -7.59 35.06
CA ARG A 467 -0.36 -7.38 36.40
C ARG A 467 -0.49 -5.90 36.77
N SER A 468 0.37 -5.05 36.24
CA SER A 468 0.41 -3.62 36.52
C SER A 468 1.24 -2.91 35.44
N SER A 469 0.85 -1.71 35.03
CA SER A 469 1.67 -0.81 34.21
C SER A 469 1.60 0.61 34.77
N ARG A 470 2.50 1.50 34.33
CA ARG A 470 2.48 2.91 34.75
C ARG A 470 1.16 3.62 34.39
N LEU A 471 0.52 3.20 33.30
CA LEU A 471 -0.75 3.75 32.81
C LEU A 471 -1.97 3.08 33.46
N ILE A 472 -1.87 1.78 33.77
CA ILE A 472 -2.93 1.00 34.44
C ILE A 472 -2.32 0.21 35.60
N PRO A 473 -2.21 0.80 36.80
CA PRO A 473 -1.55 0.16 37.94
C PRO A 473 -2.29 -1.07 38.46
N ASP A 474 -3.59 -1.21 38.17
CA ASP A 474 -4.50 -2.24 38.68
C ASP A 474 -4.95 -3.28 37.65
N LYS A 475 -4.17 -3.51 36.57
CA LYS A 475 -4.47 -4.54 35.54
C LYS A 475 -4.80 -5.93 36.11
N ALA A 476 -4.23 -6.29 37.25
CA ALA A 476 -4.52 -7.54 37.95
C ALA A 476 -6.02 -7.71 38.31
N ASN A 477 -6.77 -6.62 38.46
CA ASN A 477 -8.20 -6.62 38.80
C ASN A 477 -9.11 -6.60 37.56
N LEU A 478 -8.58 -6.20 36.39
CA LEU A 478 -9.34 -6.05 35.13
C LEU A 478 -9.43 -7.37 34.33
N GLY A 479 -8.71 -8.41 34.74
CA GLY A 479 -8.73 -9.73 34.10
C GLY A 479 -7.82 -9.83 32.86
N PHE A 480 -7.79 -11.00 32.23
CA PHE A 480 -6.88 -11.29 31.11
C PHE A 480 -7.30 -10.63 29.78
N ARG A 481 -8.60 -10.32 29.65
CA ARG A 481 -9.22 -9.74 28.46
C ARG A 481 -10.10 -8.57 28.89
N PHE A 482 -9.59 -7.35 28.75
CA PHE A 482 -10.32 -6.12 29.02
C PHE A 482 -10.14 -5.13 27.86
N PRO A 483 -11.20 -4.46 27.39
CA PRO A 483 -11.14 -3.66 26.16
C PRO A 483 -10.42 -2.30 26.32
N CYS A 484 -10.69 -1.53 27.39
CA CYS A 484 -9.96 -0.29 27.75
C CYS A 484 -10.07 -0.02 29.27
N ASP A 485 -9.28 0.94 29.80
CA ASP A 485 -9.33 1.39 31.22
C ASP A 485 -9.88 2.82 31.40
N GLY A 486 -11.16 3.03 31.09
CA GLY A 486 -11.90 4.21 31.56
C GLY A 486 -11.55 5.57 30.91
N PRO A 487 -12.47 6.55 30.92
CA PRO A 487 -12.15 7.92 30.48
C PRO A 487 -11.18 8.66 31.41
N GLY A 488 -11.11 8.29 32.69
CA GLY A 488 -10.36 9.03 33.72
C GLY A 488 -8.84 8.84 33.73
N ARG A 489 -8.27 8.02 32.82
CA ARG A 489 -6.84 7.65 32.82
C ARG A 489 -6.21 7.62 31.42
N GLY A 490 -6.76 8.38 30.47
CA GLY A 490 -6.16 8.55 29.14
C GLY A 490 -6.55 7.50 28.09
N GLY A 491 -7.61 6.71 28.32
CA GLY A 491 -8.26 5.95 27.25
C GLY A 491 -7.37 4.94 26.52
N THR A 492 -6.39 4.32 27.20
CA THR A 492 -5.53 3.33 26.54
C THR A 492 -6.31 2.07 26.22
N CYS A 493 -6.58 1.84 24.94
CA CYS A 493 -7.12 0.60 24.40
C CYS A 493 -5.97 -0.28 23.85
N GLN A 494 -6.20 -1.58 23.65
CA GLN A 494 -5.19 -2.58 23.20
C GLN A 494 -4.03 -2.86 24.19
N VAL A 495 -4.24 -2.65 25.48
CA VAL A 495 -3.23 -2.87 26.53
C VAL A 495 -3.46 -4.14 27.35
N SER A 496 -4.46 -4.96 26.98
CA SER A 496 -4.71 -6.21 27.67
C SER A 496 -3.65 -7.26 27.32
N ALA A 497 -3.49 -8.24 28.20
CA ALA A 497 -2.58 -9.35 27.93
C ALA A 497 -3.02 -10.16 26.70
N TRP A 498 -4.33 -10.22 26.42
CA TRP A 498 -4.88 -10.83 25.21
C TRP A 498 -4.47 -10.10 23.93
N ASP A 499 -4.48 -8.77 23.94
CA ASP A 499 -4.10 -7.97 22.77
C ASP A 499 -2.62 -8.14 22.43
N HIS A 500 -1.75 -8.24 23.44
CA HIS A 500 -0.33 -8.54 23.24
C HIS A 500 -0.10 -9.97 22.73
N VAL A 501 -0.95 -10.93 23.11
CA VAL A 501 -0.90 -12.30 22.59
C VAL A 501 -1.40 -12.35 21.15
N PHE A 502 -2.48 -11.65 20.82
CA PHE A 502 -3.01 -11.56 19.46
C PHE A 502 -2.03 -10.87 18.52
N LEU A 503 -1.50 -9.72 18.94
CA LEU A 503 -0.49 -8.97 18.18
C LEU A 503 0.81 -9.78 18.09
N GLY A 504 1.24 -10.43 19.17
CA GLY A 504 2.38 -11.34 19.16
C GLY A 504 2.20 -12.52 18.20
N LEU A 505 1.00 -13.11 18.11
CA LEU A 505 0.68 -14.18 17.15
C LEU A 505 0.70 -13.68 15.71
N PHE A 506 0.19 -12.48 15.46
CA PHE A 506 0.24 -11.83 14.15
C PHE A 506 1.68 -11.57 13.67
N TRP A 507 2.54 -11.02 14.54
CA TRP A 507 3.95 -10.79 14.22
C TRP A 507 4.78 -12.09 14.15
N MET A 508 4.43 -13.08 14.97
CA MET A 508 5.04 -14.40 14.91
C MET A 508 4.71 -15.13 13.60
N TYR A 509 3.48 -14.99 13.10
CA TYR A 509 3.08 -15.52 11.79
C TYR A 509 3.93 -14.91 10.67
N ASN A 510 4.10 -13.58 10.68
CA ASN A 510 4.96 -12.88 9.72
C ASN A 510 6.44 -13.24 9.82
N ALA A 511 6.94 -13.57 11.02
CA ALA A 511 8.33 -14.00 11.23
C ALA A 511 8.60 -15.43 10.73
N ILE A 512 7.60 -16.31 10.75
CA ILE A 512 7.72 -17.72 10.32
C ILE A 512 7.63 -17.85 8.80
N SER A 513 6.93 -16.94 8.11
CA SER A 513 6.75 -16.96 6.66
C SER A 513 8.00 -16.69 5.82
N VAL A 514 9.17 -16.40 6.43
CA VAL A 514 10.38 -15.93 5.72
C VAL A 514 11.66 -16.73 6.09
N SER A 515 11.57 -17.86 6.80
CA SER A 515 12.76 -18.64 7.18
C SER A 515 12.98 -19.91 6.33
N ASP A 516 14.19 -20.09 5.79
CA ASP A 516 14.70 -21.44 5.49
C ASP A 516 16.23 -21.54 5.74
N VAL A 517 16.63 -22.27 6.78
CA VAL A 517 18.05 -22.51 7.16
C VAL A 517 18.24 -24.00 7.45
N TRP A 518 18.19 -24.84 6.41
CA TRP A 518 18.53 -26.27 6.55
C TRP A 518 19.29 -26.81 5.33
N GLY A 519 20.36 -27.56 5.57
CA GLY A 519 21.17 -28.24 4.55
C GLY A 519 21.87 -29.48 5.11
N THR A 520 22.23 -30.41 4.23
CA THR A 520 22.93 -31.68 4.54
C THR A 520 24.31 -31.69 3.89
N ILE A 521 25.29 -32.32 4.54
CA ILE A 521 26.65 -32.49 4.01
C ILE A 521 26.75 -33.87 3.37
N SER A 522 27.22 -33.94 2.12
CA SER A 522 27.55 -35.21 1.46
C SER A 522 28.86 -35.81 1.99
N ASP A 523 29.07 -37.11 1.78
CA ASP A 523 30.27 -37.84 2.24
C ASP A 523 31.59 -37.30 1.64
N GLN A 524 31.53 -36.38 0.67
CA GLN A 524 32.66 -35.69 0.05
C GLN A 524 32.88 -34.26 0.60
N GLY A 525 32.15 -33.83 1.63
CA GLY A 525 32.30 -32.52 2.27
C GLY A 525 31.57 -31.37 1.55
N VAL A 526 30.72 -31.67 0.56
CA VAL A 526 29.94 -30.65 -0.16
C VAL A 526 28.62 -30.38 0.58
N VAL A 527 28.35 -29.11 0.88
CA VAL A 527 27.11 -28.67 1.54
C VAL A 527 26.00 -28.52 0.50
N THR A 528 24.94 -29.32 0.63
CA THR A 528 23.74 -29.23 -0.21
C THR A 528 22.57 -28.67 0.60
N HIS A 529 22.02 -27.53 0.17
CA HIS A 529 20.78 -26.98 0.72
C HIS A 529 19.56 -27.65 0.10
N ILE A 530 18.44 -27.70 0.83
CA ILE A 530 17.18 -28.36 0.37
C ILE A 530 16.63 -27.71 -0.92
N THR A 531 17.11 -26.53 -1.31
CA THR A 531 16.72 -25.78 -2.50
C THR A 531 17.57 -26.04 -3.75
N GLY A 532 18.53 -26.99 -3.72
CA GLY A 532 19.24 -27.42 -4.93
C GLY A 532 20.13 -26.37 -5.61
N GLY A 533 20.49 -25.27 -4.93
CA GLY A 533 21.37 -24.23 -5.46
C GLY A 533 22.03 -23.36 -4.39
N ASN A 534 23.15 -22.71 -4.74
CA ASN A 534 23.89 -21.79 -3.88
C ASN A 534 23.15 -20.44 -3.75
N PHE A 535 22.68 -20.11 -2.54
CA PHE A 535 21.96 -18.87 -2.25
C PHE A 535 22.76 -17.61 -2.58
N ALA A 536 24.10 -17.68 -2.56
CA ALA A 536 24.97 -16.56 -2.90
C ALA A 536 24.93 -16.20 -4.40
N GLN A 537 24.52 -17.11 -5.29
CA GLN A 537 24.38 -16.80 -6.73
C GLN A 537 22.95 -16.34 -7.09
N SER A 538 21.95 -16.79 -6.32
CA SER A 538 20.52 -16.53 -6.57
C SER A 538 20.00 -15.24 -5.89
N SER A 539 20.63 -14.83 -4.78
CA SER A 539 20.32 -13.58 -4.07
C SER A 539 20.83 -12.32 -4.77
N ILE A 540 21.72 -12.46 -5.77
CA ILE A 540 22.24 -11.33 -6.57
C ILE A 540 21.24 -10.95 -7.69
N THR A 541 20.17 -11.70 -7.90
CA THR A 541 19.12 -11.38 -8.88
C THR A 541 17.81 -10.98 -8.21
N ILE A 542 17.62 -9.66 -8.13
CA ILE A 542 16.35 -8.90 -8.12
C ILE A 542 15.44 -9.06 -6.88
N ASN A 543 15.29 -10.22 -6.23
CA ASN A 543 14.19 -10.42 -5.29
C ASN A 543 14.33 -9.75 -3.90
N GLY A 544 15.54 -9.40 -3.47
CA GLY A 544 15.75 -8.68 -2.19
C GLY A 544 15.50 -7.18 -2.32
N TRP A 545 16.08 -6.57 -3.36
CA TRP A 545 15.81 -5.17 -3.73
C TRP A 545 14.33 -4.99 -4.06
N LEU A 546 13.73 -5.92 -4.81
CA LEU A 546 12.35 -5.82 -5.23
C LEU A 546 11.35 -5.90 -4.07
N ARG A 547 11.58 -6.70 -3.02
CA ARG A 547 10.67 -6.73 -1.86
C ARG A 547 10.74 -5.44 -1.04
N ASP A 548 11.95 -4.92 -0.78
CA ASP A 548 12.12 -3.71 0.02
C ASP A 548 11.75 -2.45 -0.80
N PHE A 549 11.95 -2.50 -2.12
CA PHE A 549 11.45 -1.54 -3.10
C PHE A 549 9.92 -1.61 -3.21
N LEU A 550 9.29 -2.79 -3.27
CA LEU A 550 7.83 -2.94 -3.31
C LEU A 550 7.16 -2.58 -1.98
N TRP A 551 7.78 -2.85 -0.82
CA TRP A 551 7.26 -2.38 0.47
C TRP A 551 7.42 -0.87 0.60
N ALA A 552 8.55 -0.33 0.14
CA ALA A 552 8.74 1.10 -0.01
C ALA A 552 7.64 1.67 -0.93
N GLN A 553 7.47 1.17 -2.16
CA GLN A 553 6.61 1.65 -3.25
C GLN A 553 5.10 1.44 -3.01
N ALA A 554 4.72 0.38 -2.28
CA ALA A 554 3.33 0.11 -1.91
C ALA A 554 2.74 1.14 -0.93
N SER A 555 3.59 1.90 -0.22
CA SER A 555 3.14 2.92 0.73
C SER A 555 2.68 4.24 0.15
N GLN A 556 2.70 4.35 -1.17
CA GLN A 556 3.00 5.64 -1.77
C GLN A 556 1.94 6.13 -2.78
N GLY A 557 1.02 5.27 -3.22
CA GLY A 557 0.24 5.52 -4.43
C GLY A 557 -1.00 6.41 -4.31
N ASN A 558 -1.54 6.71 -3.12
CA ASN A 558 -2.90 7.30 -3.07
C ASN A 558 -3.16 8.28 -1.92
N VAL A 559 -2.16 9.05 -1.43
CA VAL A 559 -2.42 10.04 -0.35
C VAL A 559 -3.39 11.14 -0.77
N SER A 560 -3.61 11.36 -2.07
CA SER A 560 -4.79 12.09 -2.53
C SER A 560 -6.07 11.37 -2.09
N GLN A 561 -6.26 10.09 -2.44
CA GLN A 561 -7.29 9.18 -1.89
C GLN A 561 -7.44 9.14 -0.38
N PHE A 562 -6.40 9.54 0.35
CA PHE A 562 -6.36 9.43 1.81
C PHE A 562 -6.67 10.75 2.50
N ASN A 563 -6.19 11.88 1.98
CA ASN A 563 -6.62 13.17 2.48
C ASN A 563 -8.09 13.43 2.12
N GLU A 564 -8.64 12.78 1.08
CA GLU A 564 -10.09 12.73 0.78
C GLU A 564 -10.92 12.20 1.92
N SER A 565 -10.50 11.08 2.49
CA SER A 565 -11.30 10.40 3.48
C SER A 565 -11.31 11.20 4.76
N SER A 566 -10.16 11.69 5.21
CA SER A 566 -10.08 12.57 6.39
C SER A 566 -10.86 13.88 6.21
N THR A 567 -10.90 14.44 4.99
CA THR A 567 -11.61 15.69 4.68
C THR A 567 -13.09 15.48 4.38
N TYR A 568 -13.51 14.36 3.78
CA TYR A 568 -14.92 13.95 3.66
C TYR A 568 -15.49 13.71 5.05
N LEU A 569 -14.75 13.00 5.90
CA LEU A 569 -15.08 12.76 7.30
C LEU A 569 -15.17 14.08 8.09
N MET A 570 -14.23 15.01 7.89
CA MET A 570 -14.23 16.32 8.54
C MET A 570 -15.37 17.23 8.04
N GLY A 571 -15.55 17.39 6.73
CA GLY A 571 -16.63 18.20 6.15
C GLY A 571 -18.02 17.63 6.45
N TRP A 572 -18.15 16.30 6.50
CA TRP A 572 -19.39 15.65 6.90
C TRP A 572 -19.67 15.73 8.41
N LEU A 573 -18.63 15.75 9.25
CA LEU A 573 -18.75 15.91 10.70
C LEU A 573 -18.99 17.38 11.12
N ARG A 574 -18.23 18.33 10.56
CA ARG A 574 -18.21 19.75 10.94
C ARG A 574 -19.22 20.59 10.15
N ASP A 575 -19.32 20.40 8.82
CA ASP A 575 -19.99 21.37 7.94
C ASP A 575 -21.37 20.90 7.43
N TYR A 576 -21.70 19.62 7.55
CA TYR A 576 -23.02 19.12 7.11
C TYR A 576 -24.16 19.64 8.00
N ASN A 577 -25.13 20.31 7.37
CA ASN A 577 -26.36 20.77 7.99
C ASN A 577 -27.57 19.92 7.52
N PRO A 578 -28.22 19.15 8.42
CA PRO A 578 -29.41 18.35 8.07
C PRO A 578 -30.57 19.17 7.51
N GLU A 579 -30.80 20.40 8.01
CA GLU A 579 -31.92 21.25 7.58
C GLU A 579 -31.78 21.70 6.13
N GLN A 580 -30.54 22.00 5.71
CA GLN A 580 -30.25 22.40 4.33
C GLN A 580 -30.33 21.24 3.34
N ASN A 581 -30.20 20.01 3.83
CA ASN A 581 -30.12 18.78 3.03
C ASN A 581 -31.38 17.92 3.13
N GLU A 582 -32.50 18.48 3.59
CA GLU A 582 -33.73 17.72 3.80
C GLU A 582 -34.23 17.05 2.50
N ASP A 583 -34.46 15.73 2.59
CA ASP A 583 -34.93 14.84 1.50
C ASP A 583 -34.12 14.95 0.19
N ASN A 584 -32.85 15.38 0.24
CA ASN A 584 -31.95 15.34 -0.90
C ASN A 584 -31.20 13.99 -0.98
N VAL A 585 -30.39 13.81 -2.02
CA VAL A 585 -29.62 12.56 -2.22
C VAL A 585 -28.70 12.22 -1.04
N LEU A 586 -28.11 13.21 -0.36
CA LEU A 586 -27.23 12.98 0.79
C LEU A 586 -28.02 12.52 2.00
N ALA A 587 -29.12 13.19 2.37
CA ALA A 587 -29.95 12.78 3.51
C ALA A 587 -30.48 11.35 3.33
N ARG A 588 -30.96 11.02 2.12
CA ARG A 588 -31.48 9.68 1.82
C ARG A 588 -30.41 8.59 1.90
N MET A 589 -29.17 8.89 1.52
CA MET A 589 -28.04 7.97 1.70
C MET A 589 -27.81 7.66 3.18
N LEU A 590 -27.94 8.67 4.05
CA LEU A 590 -27.75 8.53 5.50
C LEU A 590 -28.87 7.73 6.16
N ASP A 591 -30.10 7.92 5.71
CA ASP A 591 -31.26 7.16 6.20
C ASP A 591 -31.13 5.66 5.88
N HIS A 592 -30.36 5.30 4.84
CA HIS A 592 -30.15 3.93 4.39
C HIS A 592 -28.70 3.42 4.57
N LYS A 593 -27.88 4.09 5.38
CA LYS A 593 -26.45 3.75 5.54
C LYS A 593 -26.18 2.31 5.96
N GLU A 594 -27.04 1.72 6.79
CA GLU A 594 -26.92 0.34 7.27
C GLU A 594 -27.06 -0.69 6.12
N ALA A 595 -27.92 -0.39 5.14
CA ALA A 595 -28.05 -1.21 3.94
C ALA A 595 -26.78 -1.14 3.08
N ILE A 596 -26.21 0.05 2.89
CA ILE A 596 -24.98 0.24 2.10
C ILE A 596 -23.82 -0.54 2.74
N ILE A 597 -23.61 -0.37 4.05
CA ILE A 597 -22.52 -1.01 4.80
C ILE A 597 -22.67 -2.53 4.79
N SER A 598 -23.88 -3.06 4.98
CA SER A 598 -24.11 -4.51 4.99
C SER A 598 -23.87 -5.16 3.63
N HIS A 599 -24.25 -4.52 2.51
CA HIS A 599 -23.99 -5.06 1.17
C HIS A 599 -22.49 -5.01 0.83
N LEU A 600 -21.79 -3.93 1.18
CA LEU A 600 -20.33 -3.85 0.99
C LEU A 600 -19.58 -4.89 1.84
N SER A 601 -20.05 -5.14 3.07
CA SER A 601 -19.51 -6.22 3.91
C SER A 601 -19.73 -7.59 3.29
N TRP A 602 -20.92 -7.87 2.75
CA TRP A 602 -21.21 -9.11 2.07
C TRP A 602 -20.33 -9.30 0.83
N ALA A 603 -20.18 -8.26 -0.01
CA ALA A 603 -19.33 -8.30 -1.19
C ALA A 603 -17.86 -8.57 -0.84
N SER A 604 -17.34 -7.92 0.21
CA SER A 604 -15.96 -8.13 0.69
C SER A 604 -15.74 -9.56 1.18
N LEU A 605 -16.69 -10.12 1.93
CA LEU A 605 -16.64 -11.52 2.37
C LEU A 605 -16.74 -12.49 1.19
N PHE A 606 -17.63 -12.22 0.25
CA PHE A 606 -17.79 -13.02 -0.96
C PHE A 606 -16.48 -13.07 -1.75
N LEU A 607 -15.88 -11.91 -2.05
CA LEU A 607 -14.59 -11.84 -2.74
C LEU A 607 -13.48 -12.53 -1.94
N GLY A 608 -13.48 -12.40 -0.61
CA GLY A 608 -12.52 -13.05 0.27
C GLY A 608 -12.54 -14.57 0.14
N PHE A 609 -13.72 -15.18 0.27
CA PHE A 609 -13.87 -16.64 0.17
C PHE A 609 -13.57 -17.16 -1.24
N HIS A 610 -14.00 -16.46 -2.30
CA HIS A 610 -13.85 -16.94 -3.67
C HIS A 610 -12.48 -16.64 -4.27
N THR A 611 -11.73 -15.69 -3.72
CA THR A 611 -10.36 -15.41 -4.18
C THR A 611 -9.35 -16.21 -3.38
N LEU A 612 -9.26 -15.96 -2.06
CA LEU A 612 -8.28 -16.63 -1.21
C LEU A 612 -8.58 -18.14 -1.10
N GLY A 613 -9.85 -18.53 -1.13
CA GLY A 613 -10.23 -19.94 -1.16
C GLY A 613 -9.74 -20.67 -2.41
N LEU A 614 -9.72 -20.01 -3.58
CA LEU A 614 -9.16 -20.59 -4.80
C LEU A 614 -7.63 -20.66 -4.76
N TYR A 615 -6.96 -19.64 -4.22
CA TYR A 615 -5.50 -19.72 -3.98
C TYR A 615 -5.15 -20.91 -3.09
N VAL A 616 -5.81 -21.03 -1.93
CA VAL A 616 -5.57 -22.15 -0.99
C VAL A 616 -5.92 -23.50 -1.62
N HIS A 617 -7.04 -23.60 -2.36
CA HIS A 617 -7.37 -24.83 -3.10
C HIS A 617 -6.26 -25.21 -4.08
N ASN A 618 -5.80 -24.26 -4.89
CA ASN A 618 -4.78 -24.48 -5.90
C ASN A 618 -3.44 -24.89 -5.27
N ASP A 619 -3.06 -24.26 -4.16
CA ASP A 619 -1.85 -24.63 -3.40
C ASP A 619 -1.96 -26.04 -2.82
N VAL A 620 -3.11 -26.42 -2.28
CA VAL A 620 -3.33 -27.77 -1.72
C VAL A 620 -3.32 -28.84 -2.82
N MET A 621 -3.92 -28.57 -3.99
CA MET A 621 -3.89 -29.50 -5.13
C MET A 621 -2.47 -29.69 -5.69
N LEU A 622 -1.66 -28.62 -5.72
CA LEU A 622 -0.24 -28.72 -6.06
C LEU A 622 0.55 -29.49 -5.00
N ALA A 623 0.31 -29.21 -3.72
CA ALA A 623 0.96 -29.90 -2.61
C ALA A 623 0.69 -31.41 -2.62
N PHE A 624 -0.49 -31.83 -3.07
CA PHE A 624 -0.84 -33.23 -3.25
C PHE A 624 -0.30 -33.88 -4.53
N GLY A 625 0.47 -33.14 -5.34
CA GLY A 625 1.02 -33.64 -6.60
C GLY A 625 -0.05 -33.89 -7.67
N THR A 626 -1.20 -33.20 -7.58
CA THR A 626 -2.32 -33.29 -8.53
C THR A 626 -2.58 -31.94 -9.20
N PRO A 627 -1.63 -31.40 -9.99
CA PRO A 627 -1.78 -30.10 -10.65
C PRO A 627 -2.98 -30.04 -11.61
N GLU A 628 -3.40 -31.17 -12.17
CA GLU A 628 -4.58 -31.28 -13.04
C GLU A 628 -5.91 -30.99 -12.34
N LYS A 629 -5.92 -31.01 -10.99
CA LYS A 629 -7.10 -30.69 -10.16
C LYS A 629 -7.13 -29.23 -9.71
N GLN A 630 -6.16 -28.42 -10.13
CA GLN A 630 -6.23 -26.98 -9.94
C GLN A 630 -7.44 -26.42 -10.67
N ILE A 631 -8.08 -25.43 -10.07
CA ILE A 631 -9.16 -24.68 -10.69
C ILE A 631 -8.52 -23.45 -11.34
N LEU A 632 -8.44 -23.50 -12.66
CA LEU A 632 -7.99 -22.39 -13.51
C LEU A 632 -9.22 -21.77 -14.17
N ILE A 633 -9.36 -20.45 -14.04
CA ILE A 633 -10.50 -19.70 -14.57
C ILE A 633 -9.97 -18.65 -15.54
N GLU A 634 -10.42 -18.73 -16.79
CA GLU A 634 -10.03 -17.76 -17.83
C GLU A 634 -10.81 -16.44 -17.70
N PRO A 635 -10.14 -15.28 -17.80
CA PRO A 635 -10.79 -13.97 -17.79
C PRO A 635 -11.37 -13.62 -19.17
N ILE A 636 -12.42 -14.36 -19.58
CA ILE A 636 -13.04 -14.25 -20.92
C ILE A 636 -13.46 -12.80 -21.23
N PHE A 637 -13.95 -12.04 -20.26
CA PHE A 637 -14.34 -10.64 -20.48
C PHE A 637 -13.14 -9.75 -20.81
N ALA A 638 -11.99 -9.94 -20.15
CA ALA A 638 -10.78 -9.17 -20.44
C ALA A 638 -10.18 -9.56 -21.80
N GLN A 639 -10.18 -10.85 -22.13
CA GLN A 639 -9.77 -11.36 -23.45
C GLN A 639 -10.67 -10.82 -24.56
N TRP A 640 -12.00 -10.77 -24.33
CA TRP A 640 -12.97 -10.20 -25.25
C TRP A 640 -12.74 -8.70 -25.47
N ILE A 641 -12.44 -7.93 -24.42
CA ILE A 641 -12.09 -6.51 -24.54
C ILE A 641 -10.80 -6.37 -25.36
N GLN A 642 -9.73 -7.12 -25.06
CA GLN A 642 -8.49 -7.04 -25.85
C GLN A 642 -8.73 -7.41 -27.33
N SER A 643 -9.57 -8.41 -27.62
CA SER A 643 -9.95 -8.72 -29.00
C SER A 643 -10.80 -7.64 -29.65
N ALA A 644 -11.72 -7.00 -28.93
CA ALA A 644 -12.45 -5.85 -29.45
C ALA A 644 -11.50 -4.70 -29.84
N HIS A 645 -10.37 -4.56 -29.15
CA HIS A 645 -9.30 -3.62 -29.50
C HIS A 645 -8.33 -4.13 -30.59
N GLY A 646 -8.49 -5.35 -31.12
CA GLY A 646 -7.71 -5.86 -32.25
C GLY A 646 -6.67 -6.93 -31.92
N LYS A 647 -6.64 -7.44 -30.67
CA LYS A 647 -5.78 -8.58 -30.30
C LYS A 647 -6.33 -9.87 -30.91
N THR A 648 -5.56 -10.50 -31.78
CA THR A 648 -6.00 -11.69 -32.55
C THR A 648 -5.69 -13.01 -31.84
N SER A 649 -4.86 -13.01 -30.79
CA SER A 649 -4.37 -14.21 -30.10
C SER A 649 -5.46 -15.07 -29.43
N TYR A 650 -6.63 -14.50 -29.10
CA TYR A 650 -7.70 -15.22 -28.40
C TYR A 650 -8.74 -15.87 -29.34
N GLY A 651 -8.66 -15.61 -30.66
CA GLY A 651 -9.57 -16.22 -31.64
C GLY A 651 -11.01 -15.69 -31.63
N PHE A 652 -11.31 -14.57 -30.96
CA PHE A 652 -12.60 -13.89 -31.06
C PHE A 652 -12.71 -13.07 -32.36
N ASP A 653 -13.85 -13.13 -33.04
CA ASP A 653 -14.19 -12.33 -34.22
C ASP A 653 -15.12 -11.16 -33.83
N VAL A 654 -14.56 -10.10 -33.22
CA VAL A 654 -15.32 -8.99 -32.61
C VAL A 654 -14.66 -7.64 -32.90
N LEU A 655 -15.46 -6.66 -33.31
CA LEU A 655 -15.05 -5.25 -33.53
C LEU A 655 -13.77 -5.11 -34.37
N LEU A 656 -12.61 -4.81 -33.76
CA LEU A 656 -11.34 -4.59 -34.47
C LEU A 656 -10.54 -5.88 -34.71
N SER A 657 -10.84 -7.01 -34.06
CA SER A 657 -10.26 -8.29 -34.46
C SER A 657 -10.94 -8.87 -35.70
N SER A 658 -12.13 -8.39 -36.03
CA SER A 658 -12.88 -8.77 -37.23
C SER A 658 -12.50 -7.90 -38.42
N THR A 659 -11.87 -8.50 -39.43
CA THR A 659 -11.50 -7.78 -40.67
C THR A 659 -12.72 -7.31 -41.48
N ASN A 660 -13.90 -7.85 -41.20
CA ASN A 660 -15.16 -7.49 -41.85
C ASN A 660 -15.97 -6.47 -41.03
N GLY A 661 -15.50 -6.08 -39.84
CA GLY A 661 -16.19 -5.15 -38.94
C GLY A 661 -16.29 -3.73 -39.51
N PRO A 662 -17.42 -3.02 -39.31
CA PRO A 662 -17.54 -1.61 -39.73
C PRO A 662 -16.45 -0.71 -39.13
N ALA A 663 -16.09 -0.94 -37.86
CA ALA A 663 -15.03 -0.21 -37.17
C ALA A 663 -13.64 -0.50 -37.76
N PHE A 664 -13.36 -1.76 -38.10
CA PHE A 664 -12.12 -2.14 -38.77
C PHE A 664 -11.99 -1.44 -40.13
N ASN A 665 -13.05 -1.51 -40.94
CA ASN A 665 -13.06 -0.87 -42.26
C ASN A 665 -12.92 0.66 -42.19
N ALA A 666 -13.52 1.30 -41.18
CA ALA A 666 -13.41 2.74 -40.98
C ALA A 666 -11.99 3.18 -40.55
N GLY A 667 -11.29 2.38 -39.73
CA GLY A 667 -9.96 2.72 -39.23
C GLY A 667 -8.79 2.29 -40.13
N ARG A 668 -9.03 1.36 -41.08
CA ARG A 668 -8.00 0.63 -41.85
C ARG A 668 -6.99 1.53 -42.58
N SER A 669 -7.39 2.71 -43.04
CA SER A 669 -6.52 3.59 -43.84
C SER A 669 -5.84 4.72 -43.05
N ILE A 670 -6.13 4.86 -41.75
CA ILE A 670 -5.67 6.00 -40.95
C ILE A 670 -4.74 5.55 -39.83
N TRP A 671 -5.29 5.03 -38.73
CA TRP A 671 -4.54 4.70 -37.50
C TRP A 671 -4.47 3.19 -37.21
N LEU A 672 -5.39 2.42 -37.78
CA LEU A 672 -5.59 1.03 -37.39
C LEU A 672 -4.40 0.11 -37.72
N PRO A 673 -3.67 0.26 -38.86
CA PRO A 673 -2.50 -0.58 -39.13
C PRO A 673 -1.41 -0.45 -38.08
N GLY A 674 -1.08 0.77 -37.65
CA GLY A 674 -0.08 1.02 -36.61
C GLY A 674 -0.54 0.46 -35.26
N TRP A 675 -1.81 0.68 -34.91
CA TRP A 675 -2.41 0.14 -33.70
C TRP A 675 -2.41 -1.40 -33.65
N LEU A 676 -2.82 -2.07 -34.74
CA LEU A 676 -2.85 -3.53 -34.80
C LEU A 676 -1.45 -4.14 -34.73
N ASN A 677 -0.46 -3.51 -35.37
CA ASN A 677 0.93 -3.93 -35.24
C ASN A 677 1.39 -3.82 -33.79
N ALA A 678 1.14 -2.69 -33.14
CA ALA A 678 1.53 -2.48 -31.75
C ALA A 678 0.86 -3.48 -30.79
N VAL A 679 -0.45 -3.71 -30.92
CA VAL A 679 -1.22 -4.60 -30.03
C VAL A 679 -0.86 -6.08 -30.21
N ASN A 680 -0.47 -6.50 -31.42
CA ASN A 680 -0.15 -7.91 -31.70
C ASN A 680 1.35 -8.23 -31.61
N GLU A 681 2.19 -7.23 -31.31
CA GLU A 681 3.61 -7.40 -31.06
C GLU A 681 3.85 -7.97 -29.65
N ASN A 682 4.69 -9.00 -29.52
CA ASN A 682 4.93 -9.67 -28.23
C ASN A 682 6.12 -9.07 -27.45
N SER A 683 6.86 -8.15 -28.08
CA SER A 683 8.05 -7.51 -27.49
C SER A 683 7.74 -6.22 -26.73
N ASN A 684 6.55 -5.65 -26.88
CA ASN A 684 6.14 -4.42 -26.18
C ASN A 684 5.17 -4.70 -25.02
N SER A 685 4.94 -3.68 -24.19
CA SER A 685 4.06 -3.73 -23.03
C SER A 685 2.57 -3.49 -23.35
N LEU A 686 2.22 -3.25 -24.62
CA LEU A 686 0.87 -2.88 -25.03
C LEU A 686 -0.01 -4.14 -25.17
N PHE A 687 -1.00 -4.28 -24.27
CA PHE A 687 -1.92 -5.43 -24.22
C PHE A 687 -1.21 -6.79 -24.15
N LEU A 688 -0.55 -7.01 -23.02
CA LEU A 688 -0.02 -8.32 -22.61
C LEU A 688 -1.12 -9.38 -22.62
N THR A 689 -0.74 -10.62 -22.92
CA THR A 689 -1.67 -11.76 -22.90
C THR A 689 -2.15 -12.04 -21.49
N ILE A 690 -3.47 -12.19 -21.31
CA ILE A 690 -4.13 -12.38 -20.02
C ILE A 690 -4.64 -13.83 -19.91
N GLY A 691 -4.34 -14.48 -18.79
CA GLY A 691 -4.77 -15.84 -18.47
C GLY A 691 -5.26 -16.04 -17.03
N PRO A 692 -5.27 -17.29 -16.53
CA PRO A 692 -5.90 -17.63 -15.25
C PRO A 692 -5.23 -17.06 -13.99
N GLY A 693 -3.90 -16.86 -14.04
CA GLY A 693 -3.17 -16.22 -12.94
C GLY A 693 -3.63 -14.76 -12.75
N ASP A 694 -3.84 -14.07 -13.87
CA ASP A 694 -4.26 -12.67 -13.89
C ASP A 694 -5.69 -12.53 -13.39
N PHE A 695 -6.58 -13.47 -13.74
CA PHE A 695 -7.94 -13.50 -13.20
C PHE A 695 -7.96 -13.51 -11.68
N LEU A 696 -7.19 -14.42 -11.05
CA LEU A 696 -7.15 -14.56 -9.59
C LEU A 696 -6.59 -13.31 -8.91
N VAL A 697 -5.56 -12.72 -9.50
CA VAL A 697 -4.95 -11.50 -8.99
C VAL A 697 -5.91 -10.31 -9.07
N HIS A 698 -6.60 -10.10 -10.19
CA HIS A 698 -7.55 -8.99 -10.33
C HIS A 698 -8.70 -9.13 -9.32
N HIS A 699 -9.10 -10.35 -8.97
CA HIS A 699 -10.07 -10.59 -7.89
C HIS A 699 -9.49 -10.30 -6.49
N ALA A 700 -8.19 -10.51 -6.28
CA ALA A 700 -7.50 -10.11 -5.05
C ALA A 700 -7.40 -8.59 -4.91
N ILE A 701 -7.09 -7.88 -6.01
CA ILE A 701 -7.12 -6.42 -6.07
C ILE A 701 -8.54 -5.92 -5.80
N ALA A 702 -9.56 -6.53 -6.42
CA ALA A 702 -10.96 -6.19 -6.16
C ALA A 702 -11.33 -6.38 -4.68
N LEU A 703 -10.89 -7.48 -4.04
CA LEU A 703 -11.08 -7.70 -2.60
C LEU A 703 -10.47 -6.56 -1.77
N GLY A 704 -9.20 -6.20 -2.05
CA GLY A 704 -8.49 -5.13 -1.36
C GLY A 704 -9.20 -3.78 -1.51
N LEU A 705 -9.61 -3.42 -2.72
CA LEU A 705 -10.33 -2.18 -3.03
C LEU A 705 -11.70 -2.13 -2.35
N HIS A 706 -12.49 -3.20 -2.40
CA HIS A 706 -13.81 -3.25 -1.77
C HIS A 706 -13.71 -3.18 -0.24
N THR A 707 -12.72 -3.84 0.35
CA THR A 707 -12.49 -3.80 1.80
C THR A 707 -12.04 -2.42 2.26
N THR A 708 -11.14 -1.79 1.52
CA THR A 708 -10.70 -0.40 1.78
C THR A 708 -11.88 0.57 1.66
N THR A 709 -12.69 0.44 0.61
CA THR A 709 -13.91 1.24 0.40
C THR A 709 -14.90 1.06 1.54
N LEU A 710 -15.14 -0.18 2.00
CA LEU A 710 -16.01 -0.46 3.14
C LEU A 710 -15.57 0.29 4.40
N ILE A 711 -14.27 0.25 4.73
CA ILE A 711 -13.74 0.90 5.93
C ILE A 711 -13.94 2.42 5.85
N LEU A 712 -13.60 3.02 4.71
CA LEU A 712 -13.70 4.46 4.48
C LEU A 712 -15.16 4.95 4.48
N VAL A 713 -16.02 4.30 3.71
CA VAL A 713 -17.45 4.65 3.61
C VAL A 713 -18.15 4.45 4.95
N LYS A 714 -17.84 3.37 5.68
CA LYS A 714 -18.40 3.18 7.03
C LYS A 714 -17.93 4.28 7.97
N GLY A 715 -16.64 4.62 7.96
CA GLY A 715 -16.09 5.73 8.74
C GLY A 715 -16.87 7.02 8.50
N ALA A 716 -17.20 7.30 7.23
CA ALA A 716 -17.91 8.49 6.80
C ALA A 716 -19.34 8.49 7.32
N LEU A 717 -20.13 7.47 6.99
CA LEU A 717 -21.55 7.41 7.32
C LEU A 717 -21.82 7.34 8.84
N ASP A 718 -20.85 6.86 9.64
CA ASP A 718 -20.93 6.79 11.10
C ASP A 718 -20.16 7.90 11.83
N ALA A 719 -19.63 8.91 11.15
CA ALA A 719 -18.83 9.94 11.81
C ALA A 719 -19.65 10.76 12.82
N ARG A 720 -20.86 11.21 12.44
CA ARG A 720 -21.75 12.03 13.28
C ARG A 720 -22.43 11.26 14.40
N GLY A 721 -22.61 9.95 14.23
CA GLY A 721 -23.32 9.12 15.19
C GLY A 721 -23.54 7.70 14.68
N SER A 722 -23.47 6.76 15.60
CA SER A 722 -23.75 5.34 15.38
C SER A 722 -24.75 4.83 16.41
N LYS A 723 -25.27 3.62 16.22
CA LYS A 723 -26.13 2.97 17.22
C LYS A 723 -25.42 2.77 18.56
N LEU A 724 -24.09 2.60 18.54
CA LEU A 724 -23.28 2.40 19.74
C LEU A 724 -22.94 3.72 20.45
N MET A 725 -22.71 4.80 19.69
CA MET A 725 -22.38 6.15 20.17
C MET A 725 -23.15 7.18 19.34
N PRO A 726 -24.37 7.58 19.75
CA PRO A 726 -25.22 8.49 18.99
C PRO A 726 -24.72 9.94 18.94
N ASP A 727 -23.98 10.35 19.96
CA ASP A 727 -23.45 11.69 20.23
C ASP A 727 -22.01 11.89 19.71
N LYS A 728 -21.57 11.03 18.78
CA LYS A 728 -20.20 11.04 18.26
C LYS A 728 -19.75 12.37 17.65
N LYS A 729 -20.68 13.13 17.04
CA LYS A 729 -20.41 14.47 16.51
C LYS A 729 -19.82 15.44 17.55
N ASP A 730 -20.14 15.27 18.84
CA ASP A 730 -19.77 16.22 19.90
C ASP A 730 -18.30 16.05 20.33
N PHE A 731 -17.66 14.94 19.94
CA PHE A 731 -16.26 14.60 20.27
C PHE A 731 -15.26 15.04 19.19
N GLY A 732 -15.73 15.42 18.00
CA GLY A 732 -14.86 15.80 16.89
C GLY A 732 -14.38 14.61 16.04
N TYR A 733 -13.43 14.89 15.14
CA TYR A 733 -12.95 13.93 14.14
C TYR A 733 -11.93 12.94 14.70
N SER A 734 -11.00 13.43 15.53
CA SER A 734 -9.93 12.65 16.14
C SER A 734 -10.13 12.57 17.66
N PHE A 735 -10.48 11.38 18.15
CA PHE A 735 -10.58 11.07 19.57
C PHE A 735 -10.38 9.55 19.76
N PRO A 736 -9.85 9.08 20.90
CA PRO A 736 -9.46 7.68 21.05
C PRO A 736 -10.63 6.70 21.35
N CYS A 737 -11.59 7.11 22.20
CA CYS A 737 -12.77 6.31 22.58
C CYS A 737 -13.78 7.13 23.41
N ASP A 738 -14.96 6.56 23.66
CA ASP A 738 -15.96 6.97 24.67
C ASP A 738 -15.92 6.03 25.90
N GLY A 739 -14.70 5.64 26.29
CA GLY A 739 -14.46 4.75 27.43
C GLY A 739 -14.84 3.26 27.22
N PRO A 740 -14.68 2.43 28.28
CA PRO A 740 -14.83 0.97 28.21
C PRO A 740 -16.29 0.50 28.34
N GLY A 741 -17.24 1.42 28.50
CA GLY A 741 -18.66 1.10 28.61
C GLY A 741 -19.21 0.44 27.34
N ARG A 742 -20.42 -0.13 27.42
CA ARG A 742 -21.13 -0.74 26.27
C ARG A 742 -20.38 -1.87 25.55
N GLY A 743 -19.40 -2.49 26.20
CA GLY A 743 -18.55 -3.55 25.63
C GLY A 743 -17.20 -3.07 25.09
N GLY A 744 -16.92 -1.77 25.17
CA GLY A 744 -15.70 -1.12 24.65
C GLY A 744 -16.00 -0.27 23.41
N THR A 745 -15.55 0.98 23.40
CA THR A 745 -15.71 1.92 22.27
C THR A 745 -14.35 2.32 21.66
N CYS A 746 -13.38 1.41 21.71
CA CYS A 746 -12.06 1.61 21.11
C CYS A 746 -12.19 1.88 19.61
N ASP A 747 -11.27 2.69 19.08
CA ASP A 747 -11.06 2.86 17.64
C ASP A 747 -12.35 3.20 16.88
N ILE A 748 -13.24 3.97 17.52
CA ILE A 748 -14.58 4.29 17.00
C ILE A 748 -14.59 5.59 16.20
N SER A 749 -13.55 6.43 16.31
CA SER A 749 -13.55 7.75 15.67
C SER A 749 -13.45 7.65 14.15
N ALA A 750 -13.76 8.76 13.47
CA ALA A 750 -13.57 8.87 12.04
C ALA A 750 -12.07 8.78 11.67
N TRP A 751 -11.19 9.33 12.51
CA TRP A 751 -9.75 9.20 12.36
C TRP A 751 -9.27 7.75 12.49
N ASP A 752 -9.86 6.94 13.38
CA ASP A 752 -9.49 5.53 13.52
C ASP A 752 -9.89 4.70 12.30
N ALA A 753 -11.03 5.00 11.69
CA ALA A 753 -11.44 4.40 10.42
C ALA A 753 -10.46 4.74 9.29
N PHE A 754 -9.99 5.99 9.26
CA PHE A 754 -8.94 6.43 8.35
C PHE A 754 -7.62 5.66 8.60
N TYR A 755 -7.18 5.58 9.85
CA TYR A 755 -5.98 4.85 10.25
C TYR A 755 -6.04 3.36 9.84
N LEU A 756 -7.19 2.70 10.02
CA LEU A 756 -7.39 1.32 9.59
C LEU A 756 -7.36 1.15 8.07
N ALA A 757 -7.94 2.10 7.34
CA ALA A 757 -7.96 2.08 5.88
C ALA A 757 -6.56 2.16 5.28
N VAL A 758 -5.63 2.88 5.93
CA VAL A 758 -4.22 2.95 5.49
C VAL A 758 -3.61 1.55 5.42
N PHE A 759 -3.82 0.67 6.41
CA PHE A 759 -3.26 -0.69 6.35
C PHE A 759 -3.78 -1.52 5.18
N TRP A 760 -5.09 -1.47 4.92
CA TRP A 760 -5.71 -2.21 3.83
C TRP A 760 -5.29 -1.70 2.46
N MET A 761 -5.07 -0.40 2.38
CA MET A 761 -4.55 0.22 1.20
C MET A 761 -3.10 -0.17 0.91
N LEU A 762 -2.21 -0.11 1.91
CA LEU A 762 -0.82 -0.58 1.78
C LEU A 762 -0.77 -2.02 1.25
N ASN A 763 -1.65 -2.86 1.78
CA ASN A 763 -1.77 -4.25 1.35
C ASN A 763 -2.27 -4.37 -0.11
N THR A 764 -3.28 -3.59 -0.49
CA THR A 764 -3.87 -3.63 -1.84
C THR A 764 -2.88 -3.12 -2.90
N ILE A 765 -2.19 -2.01 -2.63
CA ILE A 765 -1.17 -1.47 -3.54
C ILE A 765 0.04 -2.41 -3.62
N GLY A 766 0.42 -3.03 -2.50
CA GLY A 766 1.47 -4.06 -2.49
C GLY A 766 1.16 -5.24 -3.40
N TRP A 767 -0.11 -5.66 -3.48
CA TRP A 767 -0.55 -6.70 -4.41
C TRP A 767 -0.49 -6.23 -5.87
N ASP A 768 -0.98 -5.03 -6.16
CA ASP A 768 -1.00 -4.46 -7.52
C ASP A 768 0.43 -4.28 -8.08
N ALA A 769 1.32 -3.69 -7.29
CA ALA A 769 2.71 -3.47 -7.68
C ALA A 769 3.49 -4.79 -7.88
N ALA A 770 3.27 -5.79 -7.02
CA ALA A 770 3.93 -7.10 -7.16
C ALA A 770 3.55 -7.79 -8.48
N VAL A 771 2.30 -7.62 -8.91
CA VAL A 771 1.76 -8.23 -10.12
C VAL A 771 2.31 -7.56 -11.36
N LEU A 772 2.32 -6.22 -11.39
CA LEU A 772 2.83 -5.46 -12.51
C LEU A 772 4.32 -5.73 -12.77
N VAL A 773 5.10 -5.94 -11.71
CA VAL A 773 6.51 -6.35 -11.85
C VAL A 773 6.65 -7.75 -12.45
N ILE A 774 5.78 -8.70 -12.05
CA ILE A 774 5.76 -10.05 -12.65
C ILE A 774 5.41 -9.98 -14.14
N PHE A 775 4.50 -9.09 -14.54
CA PHE A 775 4.15 -8.86 -15.95
C PHE A 775 5.32 -8.30 -16.77
N LEU A 776 6.08 -7.33 -16.23
CA LEU A 776 7.17 -6.67 -16.96
C LEU A 776 8.46 -7.50 -17.01
N LEU A 777 8.76 -8.28 -15.97
CA LEU A 777 9.95 -9.15 -15.93
C LEU A 777 9.72 -10.54 -16.54
N GLY A 778 8.46 -10.98 -16.65
CA GLY A 778 8.08 -12.33 -17.12
C GLY A 778 8.32 -12.59 -18.61
N THR A 779 8.56 -11.56 -19.43
CA THR A 779 8.72 -11.70 -20.89
C THR A 779 10.08 -12.26 -21.33
N HIS A 780 11.07 -12.38 -20.42
CA HIS A 780 12.40 -12.93 -20.75
C HIS A 780 12.78 -14.26 -20.09
N PHE A 781 11.93 -14.85 -19.24
CA PHE A 781 12.24 -16.12 -18.55
C PHE A 781 11.08 -17.14 -18.59
N ILE A 782 10.66 -17.51 -19.80
CA ILE A 782 9.66 -18.60 -20.00
C ILE A 782 10.26 -20.01 -19.71
N GLY A 783 11.55 -20.11 -19.37
CA GLY A 783 12.23 -21.40 -19.18
C GLY A 783 12.26 -22.01 -17.77
N SER A 784 11.96 -21.27 -16.70
CA SER A 784 12.31 -21.74 -15.32
C SER A 784 11.18 -21.64 -14.29
N PHE A 785 9.93 -21.49 -14.73
CA PHE A 785 8.76 -21.39 -13.85
C PHE A 785 8.27 -22.73 -13.27
N LEU A 786 8.99 -23.84 -13.57
CA LEU A 786 8.63 -25.19 -13.12
C LEU A 786 9.26 -25.60 -11.77
N ASP A 787 10.31 -24.92 -11.28
CA ASP A 787 11.05 -25.38 -10.09
C ASP A 787 10.81 -24.56 -8.79
N VAL A 788 10.20 -23.39 -8.87
CA VAL A 788 9.95 -22.55 -7.66
C VAL A 788 8.66 -22.96 -6.92
N LYS A 789 7.86 -23.87 -7.50
CA LYS A 789 6.59 -24.36 -6.93
C LYS A 789 6.75 -25.32 -5.73
N TYR A 790 7.96 -25.79 -5.41
CA TYR A 790 8.12 -26.95 -4.51
C TYR A 790 8.36 -26.65 -3.02
N HIS A 791 8.36 -25.39 -2.56
CA HIS A 791 8.82 -25.06 -1.20
C HIS A 791 7.80 -24.46 -0.24
N TRP A 792 6.51 -24.39 -0.61
CA TRP A 792 5.44 -23.94 0.29
C TRP A 792 4.73 -25.08 1.06
N VAL A 793 5.01 -26.33 0.68
CA VAL A 793 4.30 -27.54 1.15
C VAL A 793 4.73 -27.99 2.55
N GLY A 794 5.92 -27.61 3.03
CA GLY A 794 6.42 -28.02 4.35
C GLY A 794 5.71 -27.36 5.54
N TYR A 795 5.22 -26.12 5.36
CA TYR A 795 4.76 -25.29 6.48
C TYR A 795 3.30 -25.50 6.88
N PHE A 796 2.45 -25.95 5.95
CA PHE A 796 1.02 -26.16 6.25
C PHE A 796 0.74 -27.49 6.97
N LEU A 797 1.59 -28.50 6.80
CA LEU A 797 1.44 -29.80 7.47
C LEU A 797 1.81 -29.77 8.96
N LEU A 798 2.66 -28.84 9.42
CA LEU A 798 2.97 -28.69 10.85
C LEU A 798 1.90 -27.87 11.60
N ALA A 799 1.25 -26.92 10.92
CA ALA A 799 0.21 -26.08 11.54
C ALA A 799 -1.06 -26.87 11.90
N LEU A 800 -1.44 -27.87 11.09
CA LEU A 800 -2.61 -28.72 11.38
C LEU A 800 -2.37 -29.76 12.50
N GLU A 801 -1.13 -30.13 12.82
CA GLU A 801 -0.85 -30.96 14.01
C GLU A 801 -0.89 -30.14 15.33
N THR A 802 -0.78 -28.80 15.28
CA THR A 802 -0.82 -27.98 16.50
C THR A 802 -2.23 -27.74 17.07
N HIS A 803 -3.30 -28.02 16.31
CA HIS A 803 -4.66 -27.96 16.83
C HIS A 803 -4.97 -29.05 17.89
N HIS A 804 -4.14 -30.09 18.00
CA HIS A 804 -4.21 -31.06 19.10
C HIS A 804 -3.27 -30.77 20.29
N PHE A 805 -2.45 -29.71 20.21
CA PHE A 805 -1.45 -29.41 21.25
C PHE A 805 -1.89 -28.36 22.30
N MET A 806 -3.00 -27.64 22.06
CA MET A 806 -3.58 -26.62 22.96
C MET A 806 -4.31 -27.17 24.21
N ALA A 807 -4.05 -28.42 24.62
CA ALA A 807 -4.49 -28.98 25.90
C ALA A 807 -3.32 -29.22 26.89
N GLY A 808 -2.19 -28.53 26.72
CA GLY A 808 -0.94 -28.88 27.38
C GLY A 808 0.01 -27.75 27.80
N ILE A 809 -0.40 -26.49 27.89
CA ILE A 809 0.53 -25.40 28.30
C ILE A 809 0.56 -25.27 29.83
N ARG A 810 1.27 -26.20 30.47
CA ARG A 810 2.07 -25.95 31.67
C ARG A 810 3.34 -26.76 31.47
N THR A 811 4.50 -26.12 31.57
CA THR A 811 5.88 -26.65 31.44
C THR A 811 6.54 -26.39 30.08
N VAL A 812 6.89 -25.13 29.78
CA VAL A 812 8.05 -24.81 28.93
C VAL A 812 8.85 -23.71 29.62
N SER A 813 9.56 -24.13 30.66
CA SER A 813 10.77 -23.47 31.16
C SER A 813 11.65 -24.65 31.56
N LEU A 814 12.89 -24.69 31.05
CA LEU A 814 13.84 -25.83 31.01
C LEU A 814 13.80 -26.67 29.72
N ILE A 815 14.43 -26.17 28.65
CA ILE A 815 15.18 -27.00 27.68
C ILE A 815 16.47 -26.24 27.32
N ILE A 816 17.45 -26.33 28.21
CA ILE A 816 18.88 -26.29 27.89
C ILE A 816 19.41 -27.55 28.58
N ILE A 817 20.32 -28.28 27.91
CA ILE A 817 20.96 -29.56 28.27
C ILE A 817 20.34 -30.76 27.51
N GLY A 818 21.13 -31.30 26.58
CA GLY A 818 20.79 -32.44 25.74
C GLY A 818 20.70 -33.74 26.52
N THR A 819 19.53 -34.37 26.45
CA THR A 819 19.27 -35.79 26.71
C THR A 819 18.00 -36.17 25.95
N GLU A 820 18.01 -37.25 25.18
CA GLU A 820 16.86 -37.76 24.40
C GLU A 820 15.61 -37.86 25.28
N HIS A 821 14.55 -37.16 24.87
CA HIS A 821 13.42 -36.86 25.75
C HIS A 821 12.32 -37.93 25.63
N TYR A 822 12.39 -38.98 26.45
CA TYR A 822 11.25 -39.91 26.60
C TYR A 822 10.01 -39.14 27.08
N ILE A 823 8.85 -39.33 26.42
CA ILE A 823 7.61 -38.62 26.79
C ILE A 823 7.06 -39.15 28.14
N MET A 824 7.44 -38.46 29.21
CA MET A 824 7.06 -38.74 30.60
C MET A 824 5.57 -38.49 30.87
N ALA A 825 4.98 -39.24 31.82
CA ALA A 825 3.63 -39.00 32.28
C ALA A 825 3.50 -37.68 33.06
N ARG A 826 2.40 -36.94 32.84
CA ARG A 826 2.11 -35.67 33.54
C ARG A 826 2.24 -35.84 35.06
N LYS A 827 3.04 -34.98 35.72
CA LYS A 827 3.28 -35.01 37.18
C LYS A 827 1.99 -35.06 38.00
N SER A 828 0.93 -34.38 37.55
CA SER A 828 -0.39 -34.38 38.19
C SER A 828 -1.03 -35.76 38.25
N LEU A 829 -0.85 -36.61 37.22
CA LEU A 829 -1.39 -37.98 37.19
C LEU A 829 -0.62 -38.90 38.13
N ILE A 830 0.70 -38.76 38.20
CA ILE A 830 1.55 -39.51 39.14
C ILE A 830 1.17 -39.15 40.58
N GLN A 831 1.01 -37.86 40.88
CA GLN A 831 0.58 -37.42 42.22
C GLN A 831 -0.85 -37.81 42.55
N ARG A 832 -1.76 -37.84 41.56
CA ARG A 832 -3.13 -38.36 41.74
C ARG A 832 -3.12 -39.85 42.11
N GLU A 833 -2.24 -40.65 41.52
CA GLU A 833 -2.07 -42.06 41.87
C GLU A 833 -1.50 -42.24 43.28
N LYS A 834 -0.45 -41.48 43.65
CA LYS A 834 0.10 -41.48 45.01
C LYS A 834 -0.95 -41.09 46.05
N LYS A 835 -1.80 -40.10 45.74
CA LYS A 835 -2.94 -39.71 46.60
C LYS A 835 -3.98 -40.85 46.73
N ARG A 836 -4.25 -41.59 45.65
CA ARG A 836 -5.13 -42.77 45.70
C ARG A 836 -4.55 -43.90 46.54
N GLN A 837 -3.25 -44.18 46.42
CA GLN A 837 -2.56 -45.18 47.25
C GLN A 837 -2.65 -44.83 48.74
N LYS A 838 -2.41 -43.57 49.11
CA LYS A 838 -2.57 -43.10 50.51
C LYS A 838 -4.02 -43.22 51.01
N LEU A 839 -5.00 -42.90 50.16
CA LEU A 839 -6.43 -43.05 50.49
C LEU A 839 -6.85 -44.52 50.63
N GLU A 840 -6.35 -45.39 49.76
CA GLU A 840 -6.60 -46.83 49.80
C GLU A 840 -6.07 -47.40 51.12
N GLN A 841 -4.81 -47.12 51.48
CA GLN A 841 -4.21 -47.53 52.75
C GLN A 841 -5.00 -47.03 53.97
N LYS A 842 -5.44 -45.75 53.96
CA LYS A 842 -6.23 -45.16 55.06
C LYS A 842 -7.56 -45.87 55.30
N TYR A 843 -8.26 -46.28 54.23
CA TYR A 843 -9.59 -46.90 54.33
C TYR A 843 -9.58 -48.43 54.12
N HIS A 844 -8.40 -49.04 53.97
CA HIS A 844 -8.24 -50.46 53.65
C HIS A 844 -8.89 -51.35 54.71
N LEU A 845 -8.61 -51.10 56.00
CA LEU A 845 -9.17 -51.87 57.11
C LEU A 845 -10.69 -51.76 57.19
N ILE A 846 -11.25 -50.56 57.03
CA ILE A 846 -12.70 -50.29 57.07
C ILE A 846 -13.42 -51.00 55.93
N ARG A 847 -12.91 -50.90 54.69
CA ARG A 847 -13.50 -51.59 53.54
C ARG A 847 -13.40 -53.12 53.67
N ARG A 848 -12.28 -53.64 54.20
CA ARG A 848 -12.08 -55.08 54.42
C ARG A 848 -12.97 -55.62 55.54
N SER A 849 -13.13 -54.90 56.65
CA SER A 849 -14.02 -55.27 57.75
C SER A 849 -15.48 -55.26 57.31
N SER A 850 -15.93 -54.22 56.58
CA SER A 850 -17.29 -54.13 56.08
C SER A 850 -17.60 -55.24 55.07
N LYS A 851 -16.69 -55.57 54.15
CA LYS A 851 -16.84 -56.72 53.23
C LYS A 851 -16.93 -58.07 53.96
N LYS A 852 -16.12 -58.29 55.00
CA LYS A 852 -16.19 -59.51 55.83
C LYS A 852 -17.49 -59.58 56.67
N LYS A 853 -18.06 -58.45 57.06
CA LYS A 853 -19.36 -58.41 57.77
C LYS A 853 -20.51 -58.74 56.82
N ILE A 854 -20.50 -58.23 55.58
CA ILE A 854 -21.52 -58.54 54.55
C ILE A 854 -21.69 -60.05 54.32
N SER A 855 -20.59 -60.82 54.33
CA SER A 855 -20.64 -62.27 54.11
C SER A 855 -21.16 -63.09 55.31
N LYS A 856 -21.38 -62.47 56.48
CA LYS A 856 -21.77 -63.15 57.73
C LYS A 856 -23.20 -62.85 58.19
N VAL A 857 -23.84 -61.82 57.64
CA VAL A 857 -25.17 -61.38 58.06
C VAL A 857 -26.25 -62.08 57.21
N PRO A 858 -27.31 -62.66 57.80
CA PRO A 858 -28.42 -63.27 57.06
C PRO A 858 -29.54 -62.27 56.71
N SER A 859 -29.75 -61.23 57.53
CA SER A 859 -30.80 -60.20 57.36
C SER A 859 -30.52 -59.25 56.18
N LEU A 860 -31.54 -58.99 55.35
CA LEU A 860 -31.45 -58.05 54.22
C LEU A 860 -31.31 -56.59 54.69
N SER A 861 -32.00 -56.21 55.77
CA SER A 861 -31.98 -54.85 56.32
C SER A 861 -30.58 -54.48 56.85
N GLU A 862 -29.96 -55.38 57.61
CA GLU A 862 -28.60 -55.19 58.13
C GLU A 862 -27.54 -55.22 57.01
N LYS A 863 -27.72 -56.05 55.97
CA LYS A 863 -26.87 -56.00 54.77
C LYS A 863 -26.93 -54.63 54.11
N TRP A 864 -28.10 -54.00 54.02
CA TRP A 864 -28.27 -52.67 53.44
C TRP A 864 -27.52 -51.59 54.23
N GLU A 865 -27.59 -51.64 55.56
CA GLU A 865 -26.87 -50.70 56.42
C GLU A 865 -25.34 -50.87 56.31
N ILE A 866 -24.85 -52.11 56.23
CA ILE A 866 -23.43 -52.40 56.00
C ILE A 866 -23.00 -51.98 54.58
N HIS A 867 -23.87 -52.11 53.58
CA HIS A 867 -23.64 -51.58 52.23
C HIS A 867 -23.54 -50.05 52.22
N GLY A 868 -24.39 -49.35 52.99
CA GLY A 868 -24.27 -47.92 53.22
C GLY A 868 -22.92 -47.55 53.85
N LYS A 869 -22.49 -48.28 54.88
CA LYS A 869 -21.16 -48.11 55.50
C LYS A 869 -20.01 -48.43 54.53
N LEU A 870 -20.17 -49.38 53.61
CA LEU A 870 -19.16 -49.72 52.58
C LEU A 870 -19.08 -48.67 51.45
N GLN A 871 -20.19 -48.00 51.15
CA GLN A 871 -20.26 -46.91 50.16
C GLN A 871 -19.86 -45.55 50.74
N SER A 872 -19.90 -45.38 52.06
CA SER A 872 -19.52 -44.13 52.74
C SER A 872 -18.09 -43.62 52.46
N PRO A 873 -17.04 -44.46 52.32
CA PRO A 873 -15.70 -43.95 52.04
C PRO A 873 -15.57 -43.51 50.57
N PRO A 874 -14.68 -42.54 50.26
CA PRO A 874 -14.51 -42.02 48.90
C PRO A 874 -14.29 -43.13 47.87
N ARG A 875 -14.91 -43.01 46.68
CA ARG A 875 -14.77 -43.99 45.58
C ARG A 875 -13.31 -44.24 45.16
N ASN A 876 -12.45 -43.23 45.28
CA ASN A 876 -11.02 -43.30 44.96
C ASN A 876 -10.20 -44.12 45.97
N SER A 877 -10.78 -44.54 47.10
CA SER A 877 -10.12 -45.37 48.11
C SER A 877 -10.28 -46.88 47.88
N ALA A 878 -10.89 -47.28 46.76
CA ALA A 878 -11.05 -48.69 46.39
C ALA A 878 -9.79 -49.22 45.66
N PRO A 879 -9.24 -50.39 46.06
CA PRO A 879 -7.99 -50.91 45.48
C PRO A 879 -8.08 -51.20 43.98
N ILE A 880 -9.27 -51.52 43.46
CA ILE A 880 -9.49 -51.75 42.02
C ILE A 880 -9.24 -50.50 41.15
N ARG A 881 -9.19 -49.30 41.75
CA ARG A 881 -8.93 -48.05 41.03
C ARG A 881 -7.46 -47.66 40.99
N LEU A 882 -6.57 -48.47 41.55
CA LEU A 882 -5.13 -48.31 41.40
C LEU A 882 -4.66 -48.85 40.05
N HIS A 883 -3.79 -48.10 39.36
CA HIS A 883 -3.20 -48.52 38.10
C HIS A 883 -1.70 -48.81 38.25
N ARG A 884 -1.22 -49.92 37.69
CA ARG A 884 0.22 -50.16 37.51
C ARG A 884 0.78 -49.18 36.47
N ARG A 885 1.95 -48.61 36.73
CA ARG A 885 2.60 -47.59 35.89
C ARG A 885 4.01 -48.03 35.51
N CYS A 886 4.48 -47.59 34.34
CA CYS A 886 5.83 -47.82 33.86
C CYS A 886 6.85 -47.17 34.81
N PHE A 887 7.92 -47.89 35.16
CA PHE A 887 8.99 -47.39 36.03
C PHE A 887 9.73 -46.21 35.40
N LEU A 888 10.05 -46.29 34.11
CA LEU A 888 10.81 -45.26 33.40
C LEU A 888 9.95 -44.01 33.11
N THR A 889 8.75 -44.18 32.55
CA THR A 889 7.94 -43.05 32.05
C THR A 889 6.75 -42.67 32.92
N GLY A 890 6.35 -43.48 33.89
CA GLY A 890 5.17 -43.24 34.74
C GLY A 890 3.82 -43.38 34.03
N ARG A 891 3.80 -43.82 32.76
CA ARG A 891 2.57 -43.99 31.96
C ARG A 891 1.68 -45.12 32.53
N PRO A 892 0.36 -44.92 32.62
CA PRO A 892 -0.57 -45.97 33.08
C PRO A 892 -0.94 -46.90 31.92
N ARG A 893 -1.22 -48.18 32.23
CA ARG A 893 -1.70 -49.24 31.30
C ARG A 893 -0.64 -49.76 30.32
N ALA A 894 -0.87 -50.98 29.78
CA ALA A 894 0.06 -51.71 28.90
C ALA A 894 1.47 -51.94 29.48
N ASN A 895 1.56 -52.16 30.80
CA ASN A 895 2.81 -52.46 31.49
C ASN A 895 2.98 -53.99 31.61
N TYR A 896 4.11 -54.51 31.15
CA TYR A 896 4.48 -55.89 31.39
C TYR A 896 4.86 -56.05 32.87
N ARG A 897 4.21 -56.98 33.57
CA ARG A 897 4.33 -57.10 35.03
C ARG A 897 5.75 -57.44 35.47
N ASP A 898 6.45 -58.25 34.68
CA ASP A 898 7.78 -58.76 35.01
C ASP A 898 8.87 -57.70 34.78
N PHE A 899 8.74 -56.89 33.72
CA PHE A 899 9.71 -55.85 33.39
C PHE A 899 9.42 -54.48 34.04
N GLY A 900 8.20 -54.24 34.49
CA GLY A 900 7.79 -52.94 35.05
C GLY A 900 7.81 -51.78 34.05
N LEU A 901 8.03 -52.07 32.76
CA LEU A 901 8.07 -51.10 31.66
C LEU A 901 6.78 -51.18 30.82
N SER A 902 6.43 -50.05 30.20
CA SER A 902 5.36 -50.00 29.19
C SER A 902 5.81 -50.66 27.90
N GLY A 903 4.91 -51.35 27.20
CA GLY A 903 5.24 -52.06 25.95
C GLY A 903 5.88 -51.18 24.87
N HIS A 904 5.57 -49.88 24.82
CA HIS A 904 6.19 -48.95 23.89
C HIS A 904 7.70 -48.75 24.17
N ILE A 905 8.07 -48.50 25.43
CA ILE A 905 9.48 -48.37 25.86
C ILE A 905 10.25 -49.67 25.60
N LEU A 906 9.62 -50.82 25.85
CA LEU A 906 10.23 -52.11 25.55
C LEU A 906 10.53 -52.26 24.04
N ARG A 907 9.62 -51.78 23.18
CA ARG A 907 9.78 -51.80 21.72
C ARG A 907 10.84 -50.81 21.24
N GLU A 908 10.92 -49.62 21.83
CA GLU A 908 11.99 -48.65 21.52
C GLU A 908 13.36 -49.20 21.92
N MET A 909 13.48 -49.79 23.12
CA MET A 909 14.73 -50.44 23.54
C MET A 909 15.09 -51.63 22.64
N PHE A 910 14.10 -52.34 22.10
CA PHE A 910 14.31 -53.36 21.07
C PHE A 910 14.83 -52.76 19.75
N HIS A 911 14.23 -51.66 19.27
CA HIS A 911 14.66 -50.98 18.05
C HIS A 911 16.04 -50.33 18.16
N ALA A 912 16.41 -49.84 19.34
CA ALA A 912 17.72 -49.29 19.65
C ALA A 912 18.77 -50.38 19.96
N CYS A 913 18.43 -51.67 19.82
CA CYS A 913 19.29 -52.82 20.12
C CYS A 913 19.84 -52.85 21.56
N LEU A 914 19.15 -52.20 22.51
CA LEU A 914 19.53 -52.15 23.93
C LEU A 914 19.12 -53.41 24.70
N LEU A 915 18.34 -54.29 24.08
CA LEU A 915 17.89 -55.56 24.64
C LEU A 915 18.71 -56.72 24.04
N PRO A 916 19.68 -57.30 24.78
CA PRO A 916 20.46 -58.42 24.28
C PRO A 916 19.58 -59.67 24.06
N GLY A 917 19.81 -60.38 22.95
CA GLY A 917 19.11 -61.63 22.60
C GLY A 917 17.79 -61.46 21.84
N ALA A 918 17.46 -60.24 21.39
CA ALA A 918 16.22 -59.93 20.70
C ALA A 918 16.40 -59.97 19.17
N ILE A 919 15.66 -60.84 18.45
CA ILE A 919 15.78 -61.04 17.00
C ILE A 919 14.51 -60.54 16.30
N ARG A 920 14.65 -59.76 15.23
CA ARG A 920 13.53 -59.25 14.41
C ARG A 920 13.22 -60.24 13.29
N SER A 921 11.97 -60.68 13.17
CA SER A 921 11.51 -61.46 12.01
C SER A 921 11.45 -60.55 10.78
N SER A 922 12.17 -60.90 9.70
CA SER A 922 12.05 -60.23 8.40
C SER A 922 10.79 -60.71 7.68
N TRP A 923 9.76 -59.89 7.66
CA TRP A 923 8.69 -59.94 6.68
C TRP A 923 8.61 -58.57 6.03
#